data_AF-A0A8H3H640-F1
#
_entry.id   AF-A0A8H3H640-F1
#
_cell.length_a   1.000
_cell.length_b   1.000
_cell.length_c   1.000
_cell.angle_alpha   90.00
_cell.angle_beta   90.00
_cell.angle_gamma   90.00
#
_symmetry.space_group_name_H-M   'P 1'
#
loop_
_entity.id
_entity.type
_entity.pdbx_description
1 polymer ?
#
loop_
_entity_poly.entity_id
_entity_poly.type
_entity_poly.pdbx_seq_one_letter_code
_entity_poly.pdbx_strand_id
1 'polypeptide(L)'
;MSSTKHPLELLLQNHLGTDESALRYLPNVITTLQEPDIFGEARVLGKWNARVSSFLHSREAASRWVGLYLARYTALGSRQILVDNAQGWVGVILPMLSKPEPTPNHYATIRLLSYIFTAVTDMPEFQRQVVIPNVQKCSQALLTLAKNVESEFDLKVLSIDTLTQLVTYHPTHHKALHQQLVNFTLEHLQGSFPLPSNTSLLDESQSPSLVDPSIRLHAALALTGGKVGAGMIWRQSLDSTMGTIWAVLETLRSTYSDVPRPNTTISLLSFPALPADPALAGPTALDRFRSMICLLVHLLQTPTARPVSIPLGQLARLVLTLLRFSAVSESQSTTPVYEAIQRVNEAAMVPELCAAGCILAHQLAQTCGNLFTPYVSQVFIAITLQLEQNITTELRNRLLKTIPPIIANTHNLAPSASYNRLAAQVLRVLSPLLPSSRTSSNRTPQENTKGKKRARYEGDELFSHSPSSSGSNPIQLPAKDKLNTTALFALAALLPTLPLTTRTTIHRTLLALLLHLPRTGSAGRFAQEISRVYACTLGDASSGTLGIEVQVLKNVEESYNLPFIPGTDHHHILQRFLHPRIPPNSKSGPTIDDIPLFWKEDDEDEEAKEFRQTAEILTAKEISASTPFLSQASSGGDHAMKDLGEIPPKMGQNGVANGVSMPQAFATTPAPQSTFQPAAPPITPGTSMETNPVPPVAPLSTSLRTTSPIPAEPTAAIPASSLFHSSKVRNIDQASTSTAPIVDHSLLNPSMPDDDDDEPMPQINLDSDTDDET
;
A
#
# COMPACT_ATOMS: atom_id res chain seq x y z
N MET A 1 -33.19 37.12 38.44
CA MET A 1 -32.56 36.59 37.22
C MET A 1 -31.64 35.46 37.63
N SER A 2 -32.06 34.21 37.44
CA SER A 2 -31.24 33.04 37.81
C SER A 2 -30.05 32.94 36.88
N SER A 3 -28.84 33.13 37.41
CA SER A 3 -27.60 32.77 36.70
C SER A 3 -27.72 31.30 36.29
N THR A 4 -27.82 31.05 34.98
CA THR A 4 -27.77 29.70 34.43
C THR A 4 -26.39 29.15 34.76
N LYS A 5 -26.33 28.22 35.72
CA LYS A 5 -25.08 27.58 36.14
C LYS A 5 -24.37 27.01 34.92
N HIS A 6 -23.06 27.24 34.85
CA HIS A 6 -22.25 26.76 33.74
C HIS A 6 -22.35 25.21 33.63
N PRO A 7 -22.43 24.63 32.41
CA PRO A 7 -22.61 23.18 32.23
C PRO A 7 -21.58 22.34 32.99
N LEU A 8 -20.29 22.70 32.98
CA LEU A 8 -19.26 22.00 33.75
C LEU A 8 -19.51 22.02 35.27
N GLU A 9 -20.08 23.10 35.79
CA GLU A 9 -20.39 23.19 37.23
C GLU A 9 -21.53 22.23 37.60
N LEU A 10 -22.53 22.11 36.72
CA LEU A 10 -23.62 21.14 36.88
C LEU A 10 -23.10 19.69 36.80
N LEU A 11 -22.18 19.40 35.87
CA LEU A 11 -21.55 18.08 35.78
C LEU A 11 -20.77 17.75 37.05
N LEU A 12 -20.01 18.71 37.58
CA LEU A 12 -19.25 18.53 38.82
C LEU A 12 -20.15 18.29 40.04
N GLN A 13 -21.24 19.04 40.16
CA GLN A 13 -22.15 18.94 41.30
C GLN A 13 -23.03 17.68 41.24
N ASN A 14 -23.57 17.35 40.07
CA ASN A 14 -24.63 16.33 39.96
C ASN A 14 -24.10 14.95 39.54
N HIS A 15 -23.06 14.90 38.71
CA HIS A 15 -22.61 13.65 38.09
C HIS A 15 -21.25 13.19 38.60
N LEU A 16 -20.33 14.11 38.89
CA LEU A 16 -18.96 13.78 39.31
C LEU A 16 -18.71 13.93 40.81
N GLY A 17 -19.75 14.18 41.61
CA GLY A 17 -19.62 14.37 43.06
C GLY A 17 -19.13 13.13 43.81
N THR A 18 -19.47 11.93 43.33
CA THR A 18 -19.00 10.64 43.88
C THR A 18 -18.44 9.76 42.76
N ASP A 19 -17.64 8.77 43.13
CA ASP A 19 -17.00 7.88 42.17
C ASP A 19 -18.04 6.95 41.51
N GLU A 20 -19.03 6.47 42.27
CA GLU A 20 -20.15 5.67 41.76
C GLU A 20 -21.06 6.46 40.81
N SER A 21 -21.38 7.72 41.16
CA SER A 21 -22.17 8.57 40.26
C SER A 21 -21.42 8.86 38.96
N ALA A 22 -20.11 9.07 39.04
CA ALA A 22 -19.28 9.35 37.88
C ALA A 22 -19.25 8.17 36.90
N LEU A 23 -19.16 6.95 37.42
CA LEU A 23 -19.26 5.73 36.62
C LEU A 23 -20.62 5.60 35.94
N ARG A 24 -21.70 5.80 36.69
CA ARG A 24 -23.07 5.63 36.20
C ARG A 24 -23.45 6.63 35.11
N TYR A 25 -22.98 7.88 35.24
CA TYR A 25 -23.35 8.98 34.34
C TYR A 25 -22.27 9.32 33.32
N LEU A 26 -21.16 8.55 33.24
CA LEU A 26 -20.06 8.81 32.31
C LEU A 26 -20.51 9.04 30.86
N PRO A 27 -21.43 8.23 30.26
CA PRO A 27 -21.88 8.48 28.89
C PRO A 27 -22.49 9.87 28.70
N ASN A 28 -23.33 10.31 29.64
CA ASN A 28 -23.96 11.63 29.60
C ASN A 28 -22.92 12.75 29.76
N VAL A 29 -21.95 12.56 30.67
CA VAL A 29 -20.85 13.50 30.86
C VAL A 29 -20.06 13.64 29.56
N ILE A 30 -19.71 12.52 28.91
CA ILE A 30 -18.96 12.54 27.63
C ILE A 30 -19.74 13.26 26.54
N THR A 31 -21.05 13.01 26.39
CA THR A 31 -21.86 13.69 25.38
C THR A 31 -21.89 15.20 25.59
N THR A 32 -21.95 15.66 26.85
CA THR A 32 -21.92 17.08 27.16
C THR A 32 -20.53 17.69 26.92
N LEU A 33 -19.43 16.97 27.21
CA LEU A 33 -18.07 17.44 26.92
C LEU A 33 -17.76 17.59 25.42
N GLN A 34 -18.57 17.00 24.54
CA GLN A 34 -18.46 17.15 23.09
C GLN A 34 -19.14 18.42 22.56
N GLU A 35 -19.91 19.13 23.38
CA GLU A 35 -20.52 20.40 22.98
C GLU A 35 -19.44 21.47 22.73
N PRO A 36 -19.57 22.27 21.66
CA PRO A 36 -18.65 23.36 21.39
C PRO A 36 -18.71 24.39 22.53
N ASP A 37 -17.57 25.02 22.82
CA ASP A 37 -17.42 26.10 23.80
C ASP A 37 -17.64 25.75 25.28
N ILE A 38 -17.85 24.46 25.62
CA ILE A 38 -18.04 24.05 27.02
C ILE A 38 -16.85 24.39 27.94
N PHE A 39 -15.66 24.60 27.38
CA PHE A 39 -14.44 24.93 28.12
C PHE A 39 -14.10 26.42 28.12
N GLY A 40 -15.03 27.30 27.71
CA GLY A 40 -14.78 28.75 27.60
C GLY A 40 -14.63 29.50 28.93
N GLU A 41 -15.25 29.03 30.02
CA GLU A 41 -15.21 29.73 31.32
C GLU A 41 -14.06 29.28 32.25
N ALA A 42 -13.01 30.09 32.35
CA ALA A 42 -11.82 29.82 33.17
C ALA A 42 -12.11 29.54 34.67
N ARG A 43 -13.21 30.07 35.23
CA ARG A 43 -13.52 29.96 36.68
C ARG A 43 -13.81 28.53 37.14
N VAL A 44 -14.39 27.68 36.27
CA VAL A 44 -14.79 26.31 36.61
C VAL A 44 -13.71 25.29 36.23
N LEU A 45 -12.81 25.65 35.30
CA LEU A 45 -11.75 24.77 34.79
C LEU A 45 -10.81 24.26 35.87
N GLY A 46 -10.42 25.12 36.82
CA GLY A 46 -9.54 24.70 37.92
C GLY A 46 -10.14 23.57 38.77
N LYS A 47 -11.44 23.67 39.11
CA LYS A 47 -12.17 22.64 39.85
C LYS A 47 -12.36 21.38 39.00
N TRP A 48 -12.65 21.54 37.71
CA TRP A 48 -12.76 20.45 36.76
C TRP A 48 -11.46 19.64 36.67
N ASN A 49 -10.34 20.30 36.40
CA ASN A 49 -9.04 19.66 36.27
C ASN A 49 -8.59 19.01 37.58
N ALA A 50 -8.85 19.65 38.72
CA ALA A 50 -8.60 19.05 40.03
C ALA A 50 -9.40 17.75 40.23
N ARG A 51 -10.67 17.72 39.80
CA ARG A 51 -11.51 16.51 39.90
C ARG A 51 -11.04 15.41 38.94
N VAL A 52 -10.69 15.73 37.70
CA VAL A 52 -10.09 14.77 36.75
C VAL A 52 -8.80 14.18 37.33
N SER A 53 -7.90 15.02 37.83
CA SER A 53 -6.67 14.58 38.48
C SER A 53 -6.93 13.72 39.71
N SER A 54 -7.94 14.04 40.52
CA SER A 54 -8.37 13.22 41.66
C SER A 54 -8.82 11.82 41.23
N PHE A 55 -9.54 11.70 40.12
CA PHE A 55 -9.93 10.39 39.57
C PHE A 55 -8.72 9.58 39.09
N LEU A 56 -7.79 10.23 38.38
CA LEU A 56 -6.55 9.59 37.90
C LEU A 56 -5.68 9.03 39.05
N HIS A 57 -5.68 9.68 40.21
CA HIS A 57 -4.95 9.24 41.40
C HIS A 57 -5.76 8.32 42.33
N SER A 58 -7.00 7.97 41.97
CA SER A 58 -7.83 7.14 42.83
C SER A 58 -7.22 5.74 43.00
N ARG A 59 -7.43 5.15 44.17
CA ARG A 59 -7.05 3.75 44.46
C ARG A 59 -7.95 2.76 43.74
N GLU A 60 -9.17 3.16 43.42
CA GLU A 60 -10.14 2.32 42.73
C GLU A 60 -9.91 2.34 41.21
N ALA A 61 -9.81 1.17 40.61
CA ALA A 61 -9.53 1.04 39.18
C ALA A 61 -10.64 1.63 38.31
N ALA A 62 -11.90 1.53 38.76
CA ALA A 62 -13.05 2.10 38.07
C ALA A 62 -13.02 3.64 38.06
N SER A 63 -12.62 4.26 39.17
CA SER A 63 -12.42 5.71 39.25
C SER A 63 -11.28 6.18 38.35
N ARG A 64 -10.17 5.43 38.28
CA ARG A 64 -9.09 5.72 37.32
C ARG A 64 -9.56 5.64 35.88
N TRP A 65 -10.37 4.63 35.54
CA TRP A 65 -10.97 4.48 34.22
C TRP A 65 -11.78 5.72 33.82
N VAL A 66 -12.65 6.21 34.71
CA VAL A 66 -13.41 7.45 34.52
C VAL A 66 -12.46 8.64 34.32
N GLY A 67 -11.45 8.78 35.17
CA GLY A 67 -10.44 9.82 35.06
C GLY A 67 -9.74 9.86 33.70
N LEU A 68 -9.37 8.70 33.17
CA LEU A 68 -8.72 8.56 31.86
C LEU A 68 -9.65 9.01 30.71
N TYR A 69 -10.92 8.62 30.75
CA TYR A 69 -11.90 9.06 29.77
C TYR A 69 -12.15 10.56 29.85
N LEU A 70 -12.39 11.10 31.05
CA LEU A 70 -12.61 12.54 31.23
C LEU A 70 -11.40 13.35 30.78
N ALA A 71 -10.18 12.94 31.13
CA ALA A 71 -8.94 13.59 30.67
C ALA A 71 -8.86 13.58 29.14
N ARG A 72 -9.17 12.46 28.48
CA ARG A 72 -9.16 12.35 27.02
C ARG A 72 -10.17 13.27 26.35
N TYR A 73 -11.43 13.26 26.78
CA TYR A 73 -12.46 14.10 26.18
C TYR A 73 -12.25 15.58 26.49
N THR A 74 -11.71 15.90 27.67
CA THR A 74 -11.26 17.27 27.99
C THR A 74 -10.15 17.73 27.05
N ALA A 75 -9.16 16.87 26.78
CA ALA A 75 -8.07 17.16 25.85
C ALA A 75 -8.52 17.28 24.38
N LEU A 76 -9.59 16.57 23.99
CA LEU A 76 -10.22 16.70 22.68
C LEU A 76 -10.99 18.02 22.55
N GLY A 77 -11.70 18.42 23.61
CA GLY A 77 -12.53 19.63 23.58
C GLY A 77 -11.76 20.93 23.80
N SER A 78 -10.57 20.90 24.42
CA SER A 78 -9.72 22.09 24.56
C SER A 78 -8.23 21.77 24.47
N ARG A 79 -7.61 22.28 23.41
CA ARG A 79 -6.17 22.19 23.20
C ARG A 79 -5.37 22.93 24.28
N GLN A 80 -5.88 24.06 24.78
CA GLN A 80 -5.22 24.81 25.85
C GLN A 80 -5.16 24.00 27.14
N ILE A 81 -6.29 23.39 27.54
CA ILE A 81 -6.35 22.57 28.76
C ILE A 81 -5.40 21.37 28.66
N LEU A 82 -5.31 20.76 27.46
CA LEU A 82 -4.34 19.69 27.20
C LEU A 82 -2.91 20.17 27.49
N VAL A 83 -2.49 21.31 26.93
CA VAL A 83 -1.13 21.84 27.13
C VAL A 83 -0.84 22.08 28.61
N ASP A 84 -1.79 22.67 29.34
CA ASP A 84 -1.59 23.04 30.74
C ASP A 84 -1.53 21.84 31.71
N ASN A 85 -2.21 20.72 31.38
CA ASN A 85 -2.38 19.60 32.31
C ASN A 85 -1.67 18.31 31.88
N ALA A 86 -1.24 18.19 30.61
CA ALA A 86 -0.68 16.93 30.09
C ALA A 86 0.55 16.47 30.86
N GLN A 87 1.43 17.37 31.31
CA GLN A 87 2.62 16.97 32.07
C GLN A 87 2.24 16.20 33.35
N GLY A 88 1.26 16.73 34.10
CA GLY A 88 0.75 16.08 35.31
C GLY A 88 0.03 14.76 34.99
N TRP A 89 -0.81 14.74 33.95
CA TRP A 89 -1.51 13.52 33.55
C TRP A 89 -0.53 12.43 33.09
N VAL A 90 0.43 12.74 32.21
CA VAL A 90 1.44 11.78 31.71
C VAL A 90 2.24 11.18 32.86
N GLY A 91 2.64 11.99 33.85
CA GLY A 91 3.37 11.48 35.03
C GLY A 91 2.63 10.42 35.83
N VAL A 92 1.29 10.45 35.81
CA VAL A 92 0.41 9.55 36.58
C VAL A 92 0.00 8.33 35.75
N ILE A 93 -0.35 8.55 34.48
CA ILE A 93 -0.91 7.49 33.62
C ILE A 93 0.17 6.63 32.98
N LEU A 94 1.37 7.16 32.70
CA LEU A 94 2.43 6.39 32.06
C LEU A 94 2.85 5.16 32.92
N PRO A 95 3.06 5.29 34.25
CA PRO A 95 3.33 4.13 35.10
C PRO A 95 2.19 3.09 35.14
N MET A 96 0.96 3.45 34.77
CA MET A 96 -0.16 2.49 34.72
C MET A 96 0.04 1.41 33.65
N LEU A 97 0.83 1.67 32.59
CA LEU A 97 1.15 0.67 31.58
C LEU A 97 2.09 -0.43 32.08
N SER A 98 2.85 -0.18 33.16
CA SER A 98 3.79 -1.15 33.73
C SER A 98 3.27 -1.81 35.00
N LYS A 99 2.18 -1.29 35.58
CA LYS A 99 1.54 -1.83 36.78
C LYS A 99 0.41 -2.77 36.38
N PRO A 100 0.04 -3.73 37.26
CA PRO A 100 -1.13 -4.58 37.01
C PRO A 100 -2.41 -3.74 37.13
N GLU A 101 -2.91 -3.26 36.00
CA GLU A 101 -4.20 -2.58 35.87
C GLU A 101 -5.20 -3.46 35.10
N PRO A 102 -6.52 -3.28 35.30
CA PRO A 102 -7.52 -3.95 34.48
C PRO A 102 -7.38 -3.57 33.00
N THR A 103 -7.68 -4.49 32.08
CA THR A 103 -7.56 -4.25 30.63
C THR A 103 -8.24 -2.95 30.14
N PRO A 104 -9.46 -2.59 30.60
CA PRO A 104 -10.08 -1.32 30.23
C PRO A 104 -9.23 -0.07 30.54
N ASN A 105 -8.44 -0.12 31.63
CA ASN A 105 -7.54 0.98 32.01
C ASN A 105 -6.34 1.04 31.08
N HIS A 106 -5.78 -0.10 30.65
CA HIS A 106 -4.74 -0.12 29.64
C HIS A 106 -5.23 0.48 28.31
N TYR A 107 -6.41 0.06 27.82
CA TYR A 107 -7.00 0.65 26.61
C TYR A 107 -7.15 2.17 26.69
N ALA A 108 -7.71 2.65 27.81
CA ALA A 108 -7.92 4.08 28.01
C ALA A 108 -6.59 4.85 28.14
N THR A 109 -5.62 4.29 28.87
CA THR A 109 -4.27 4.87 29.05
C THR A 109 -3.55 4.98 27.71
N ILE A 110 -3.51 3.91 26.91
CA ILE A 110 -2.83 3.91 25.60
C ILE A 110 -3.46 4.96 24.67
N ARG A 111 -4.80 5.00 24.61
CA ARG A 111 -5.52 5.98 23.77
C ARG A 111 -5.29 7.43 24.19
N LEU A 112 -5.24 7.69 25.50
CA LEU A 112 -4.96 9.02 26.02
C LEU A 112 -3.50 9.43 25.75
N LEU A 113 -2.53 8.57 26.06
CA LEU A 113 -1.11 8.84 25.80
C LEU A 113 -0.81 9.05 24.32
N SER A 114 -1.36 8.19 23.46
CA SER A 114 -1.23 8.35 22.00
C SER A 114 -1.75 9.71 21.54
N TYR A 115 -2.94 10.11 22.02
CA TYR A 115 -3.50 11.42 21.70
C TYR A 115 -2.62 12.57 22.21
N ILE A 116 -2.19 12.54 23.47
CA ILE A 116 -1.31 13.58 24.04
C ILE A 116 -0.03 13.75 23.20
N PHE A 117 0.59 12.65 22.78
CA PHE A 117 1.84 12.69 22.02
C PHE A 117 1.67 13.06 20.54
N THR A 118 0.45 13.02 19.99
CA THR A 118 0.20 13.27 18.56
C THR A 118 -0.63 14.54 18.29
N ALA A 119 -1.41 15.03 19.26
CA ALA A 119 -2.31 16.17 19.08
C ALA A 119 -1.61 17.52 18.96
N VAL A 120 -0.38 17.64 19.47
CA VAL A 120 0.34 18.93 19.59
C VAL A 120 1.73 18.85 18.95
N THR A 121 1.81 18.24 17.76
CA THR A 121 3.08 18.07 17.04
C THR A 121 3.66 19.37 16.48
N ASP A 122 2.88 20.43 16.49
CA ASP A 122 3.20 21.78 16.01
C ASP A 122 3.65 22.73 17.14
N MET A 123 3.62 22.33 18.41
CA MET A 123 4.14 23.15 19.53
C MET A 123 5.48 22.61 20.06
N PRO A 124 6.61 23.22 19.68
CA PRO A 124 7.94 22.70 20.03
C PRO A 124 8.22 22.76 21.54
N GLU A 125 7.69 23.75 22.26
CA GLU A 125 7.88 23.85 23.71
C GLU A 125 7.19 22.71 24.45
N PHE A 126 5.94 22.41 24.08
CA PHE A 126 5.20 21.27 24.60
C PHE A 126 5.92 19.95 24.31
N GLN A 127 6.45 19.80 23.09
CA GLN A 127 7.25 18.62 22.74
C GLN A 127 8.46 18.48 23.65
N ARG A 128 9.23 19.55 23.84
CA ARG A 128 10.44 19.55 24.68
C ARG A 128 10.15 19.20 26.13
N GLN A 129 9.09 19.75 26.70
CA GLN A 129 8.78 19.61 28.13
C GLN A 129 8.05 18.30 28.45
N VAL A 130 7.13 17.85 27.58
CA VAL A 130 6.21 16.75 27.90
C VAL A 130 6.44 15.52 27.04
N VAL A 131 6.54 15.67 25.72
CA VAL A 131 6.53 14.53 24.79
C VAL A 131 7.89 13.82 24.76
N ILE A 132 8.95 14.54 24.44
CA ILE A 132 10.31 14.02 24.26
C ILE A 132 10.81 13.18 25.46
N PRO A 133 10.70 13.63 26.73
CA PRO A 133 11.20 12.85 27.86
C PRO A 133 10.39 11.59 28.16
N ASN A 134 9.16 11.46 27.63
CA ASN A 134 8.21 10.41 27.97
C ASN A 134 7.91 9.45 26.81
N VAL A 135 8.07 9.86 25.55
CA VAL A 135 7.68 9.04 24.39
C VAL A 135 8.45 7.72 24.33
N GLN A 136 9.77 7.74 24.55
CA GLN A 136 10.57 6.52 24.54
C GLN A 136 10.18 5.57 25.69
N LYS A 137 9.85 6.11 26.87
CA LYS A 137 9.39 5.32 28.03
C LYS A 137 8.03 4.69 27.76
N CYS A 138 7.12 5.44 27.13
CA CYS A 138 5.83 4.93 26.66
C CYS A 138 6.03 3.78 25.69
N SER A 139 6.85 3.97 24.66
CA SER A 139 7.13 2.93 23.67
C SER A 139 7.76 1.68 24.30
N GLN A 140 8.65 1.83 25.28
CA GLN A 140 9.17 0.68 26.01
C GLN A 140 8.06 -0.07 26.77
N ALA A 141 7.16 0.66 27.46
CA ALA A 141 6.06 0.05 28.20
C ALA A 141 5.05 -0.64 27.26
N LEU A 142 4.73 -0.03 26.11
CA LEU A 142 3.89 -0.64 25.08
C LEU A 142 4.52 -1.91 24.50
N LEU A 143 5.84 -1.89 24.28
CA LEU A 143 6.57 -3.07 23.82
C LEU A 143 6.52 -4.20 24.85
N THR A 144 6.65 -3.90 26.14
CA THR A 144 6.48 -4.88 27.23
C THR A 144 5.06 -5.44 27.26
N LEU A 145 4.03 -4.61 27.11
CA LEU A 145 2.64 -5.05 27.06
C LEU A 145 2.35 -5.95 25.85
N ALA A 146 2.92 -5.61 24.69
CA ALA A 146 2.78 -6.39 23.47
C ALA A 146 3.48 -7.76 23.58
N LYS A 147 4.62 -7.83 24.26
CA LYS A 147 5.37 -9.07 24.53
C LYS A 147 4.74 -9.96 25.60
N ASN A 148 3.93 -9.40 26.50
CA ASN A 148 3.34 -10.16 27.58
C ASN A 148 2.38 -11.23 27.05
N VAL A 149 2.65 -12.50 27.36
CA VAL A 149 1.85 -13.64 26.89
C VAL A 149 0.41 -13.55 27.40
N GLU A 150 0.21 -13.06 28.63
CA GLU A 150 -1.08 -12.99 29.31
C GLU A 150 -1.99 -11.84 28.82
N SER A 151 -1.44 -10.88 28.06
CA SER A 151 -2.22 -9.77 27.53
C SER A 151 -3.25 -10.25 26.50
N GLU A 152 -4.46 -9.67 26.57
CA GLU A 152 -5.50 -9.87 25.56
C GLU A 152 -5.01 -9.51 24.15
N PHE A 153 -5.49 -10.25 23.14
CA PHE A 153 -5.09 -10.07 21.75
C PHE A 153 -5.31 -8.64 21.25
N ASP A 154 -6.50 -8.08 21.49
CA ASP A 154 -6.86 -6.72 21.08
C ASP A 154 -5.98 -5.65 21.73
N LEU A 155 -5.50 -5.89 22.96
CA LEU A 155 -4.58 -4.99 23.66
C LEU A 155 -3.19 -5.02 23.03
N LYS A 156 -2.73 -6.21 22.61
CA LYS A 156 -1.46 -6.35 21.87
C LYS A 156 -1.53 -5.62 20.53
N VAL A 157 -2.62 -5.81 19.77
CA VAL A 157 -2.85 -5.10 18.51
C VAL A 157 -2.81 -3.58 18.73
N LEU A 158 -3.56 -3.07 19.71
CA LEU A 158 -3.57 -1.64 20.03
C LEU A 158 -2.17 -1.13 20.43
N SER A 159 -1.41 -1.92 21.18
CA SER A 159 -0.06 -1.54 21.61
C SER A 159 0.89 -1.44 20.41
N ILE A 160 0.84 -2.39 19.47
CA ILE A 160 1.67 -2.39 18.25
C ILE A 160 1.25 -1.27 17.29
N ASP A 161 -0.05 -1.05 17.10
CA ASP A 161 -0.54 0.07 16.28
C ASP A 161 -0.14 1.42 16.87
N THR A 162 -0.20 1.56 18.20
CA THR A 162 0.24 2.78 18.88
C THR A 162 1.75 2.96 18.75
N LEU A 163 2.54 1.90 18.87
CA LEU A 163 3.99 1.95 18.60
C LEU A 163 4.28 2.42 17.18
N THR A 164 3.55 1.89 16.20
CA THR A 164 3.68 2.29 14.78
C THR A 164 3.42 3.78 14.63
N GLN A 165 2.33 4.29 15.22
CA GLN A 165 2.00 5.71 15.22
C GLN A 165 3.10 6.56 15.88
N LEU A 166 3.55 6.19 17.08
CA LEU A 166 4.59 6.94 17.80
C LEU A 166 5.92 6.96 17.05
N VAL A 167 6.31 5.86 16.39
CA VAL A 167 7.50 5.80 15.54
C VAL A 167 7.37 6.74 14.34
N THR A 168 6.19 6.82 13.72
CA THR A 168 5.94 7.71 12.58
C THR A 168 6.01 9.20 12.98
N TYR A 169 5.41 9.57 14.11
CA TYR A 169 5.40 10.97 14.57
C TYR A 169 6.72 11.40 15.22
N HIS A 170 7.40 10.50 15.94
CA HIS A 170 8.59 10.80 16.75
C HIS A 170 9.78 9.89 16.38
N PRO A 171 10.19 9.80 15.11
CA PRO A 171 11.14 8.78 14.65
C PRO A 171 12.52 8.86 15.32
N THR A 172 13.02 10.08 15.56
CA THR A 172 14.35 10.30 16.15
C THR A 172 14.45 9.80 17.59
N HIS A 173 13.34 9.84 18.33
CA HIS A 173 13.29 9.40 19.73
C HIS A 173 13.23 7.87 19.89
N HIS A 174 13.03 7.14 18.79
CA HIS A 174 12.98 5.68 18.78
C HIS A 174 14.28 5.02 18.33
N LYS A 175 15.34 5.80 18.01
CA LYS A 175 16.63 5.27 17.58
C LYS A 175 17.22 4.26 18.57
N ALA A 176 17.18 4.56 19.87
CA ALA A 176 17.69 3.67 20.92
C ALA A 176 16.88 2.36 21.05
N LEU A 177 15.63 2.35 20.59
CA LEU A 177 14.74 1.19 20.61
C LEU A 177 14.71 0.44 19.28
N HIS A 178 15.36 0.96 18.24
CA HIS A 178 15.25 0.44 16.88
C HIS A 178 15.51 -1.08 16.81
N GLN A 179 16.64 -1.55 17.34
CA GLN A 179 16.98 -2.97 17.29
C GLN A 179 15.99 -3.85 18.09
N GLN A 180 15.49 -3.35 19.23
CA GLN A 180 14.50 -4.09 20.03
C GLN A 180 13.18 -4.23 19.29
N LEU A 181 12.75 -3.18 18.59
CA LEU A 181 11.54 -3.18 17.77
C LEU A 181 11.70 -4.06 16.53
N VAL A 182 12.86 -4.01 15.85
CA VAL A 182 13.17 -4.92 14.74
C VAL A 182 13.08 -6.38 15.21
N ASN A 183 13.77 -6.74 16.29
CA ASN A 183 13.73 -8.11 16.81
C ASN A 183 12.31 -8.56 17.18
N PHE A 184 11.55 -7.70 17.87
CA PHE A 184 10.15 -7.97 18.21
C PHE A 184 9.26 -8.22 16.98
N THR A 185 9.41 -7.41 15.93
CA THR A 185 8.65 -7.64 14.69
C THR A 185 9.09 -8.94 14.02
N LEU A 186 10.37 -9.26 13.98
CA LEU A 186 10.88 -10.50 13.37
C LEU A 186 10.42 -11.76 14.12
N GLU A 187 10.25 -11.71 15.44
CA GLU A 187 9.64 -12.81 16.23
C GLU A 187 8.26 -13.21 15.71
N HIS A 188 7.48 -12.26 15.19
CA HIS A 188 6.15 -12.50 14.61
C HIS A 188 6.19 -12.86 13.12
N LEU A 189 7.30 -12.55 12.42
CA LEU A 189 7.46 -12.72 10.97
C LEU A 189 8.23 -13.99 10.59
N GLN A 190 8.78 -14.71 11.56
CA GLN A 190 9.60 -15.91 11.34
C GLN A 190 8.84 -17.11 10.75
N GLY A 191 7.51 -17.02 10.63
CA GLY A 191 6.61 -18.10 10.22
C GLY A 191 6.28 -19.03 11.38
N SER A 192 5.06 -19.55 11.42
CA SER A 192 4.64 -20.52 12.43
C SER A 192 3.81 -21.67 11.85
N PHE A 193 3.95 -22.84 12.47
CA PHE A 193 3.23 -24.08 12.15
C PHE A 193 3.02 -24.87 13.45
N PRO A 194 1.86 -25.52 13.67
CA PRO A 194 0.74 -25.79 12.75
C PRO A 194 -0.26 -24.65 12.56
N LEU A 195 -0.19 -23.61 13.39
CA LEU A 195 -1.13 -22.48 13.34
C LEU A 195 -0.48 -21.34 12.54
N PRO A 196 -0.77 -21.18 11.23
CA PRO A 196 -0.10 -20.17 10.40
C PRO A 196 -0.37 -18.76 10.93
N SER A 197 0.66 -17.90 10.92
CA SER A 197 0.57 -16.54 11.43
C SER A 197 -0.25 -15.63 10.51
N ASN A 198 -0.30 -15.95 9.21
CA ASN A 198 -1.11 -15.25 8.22
C ASN A 198 -2.11 -16.17 7.52
N THR A 199 -3.35 -15.70 7.39
CA THR A 199 -4.36 -16.33 6.55
C THR A 199 -3.85 -16.37 5.10
N SER A 200 -4.18 -17.44 4.37
CA SER A 200 -3.70 -17.67 2.98
C SER A 200 -3.81 -16.38 2.17
N LEU A 201 -2.78 -16.08 1.37
CA LEU A 201 -2.84 -14.89 0.50
C LEU A 201 -4.13 -14.93 -0.33
N LEU A 202 -4.56 -16.12 -0.76
CA LEU A 202 -5.74 -16.35 -1.59
C LEU A 202 -7.09 -16.01 -0.89
N ASP A 203 -7.14 -15.98 0.44
CA ASP A 203 -8.36 -15.73 1.19
C ASP A 203 -8.41 -14.29 1.72
N GLU A 204 -9.45 -13.54 1.33
CA GLU A 204 -9.68 -12.17 1.83
C GLU A 204 -10.32 -12.18 3.24
N SER A 205 -10.79 -13.33 3.74
CA SER A 205 -11.35 -13.46 5.09
C SER A 205 -10.25 -13.64 6.14
N GLN A 206 -9.56 -12.54 6.46
CA GLN A 206 -8.45 -12.58 7.41
C GLN A 206 -8.94 -12.80 8.85
N SER A 207 -8.44 -13.87 9.46
CA SER A 207 -8.51 -14.05 10.91
C SER A 207 -7.62 -13.00 11.59
N PRO A 208 -8.01 -12.44 12.74
CA PRO A 208 -7.18 -11.47 13.44
C PRO A 208 -5.83 -12.08 13.84
N SER A 209 -4.73 -11.52 13.34
CA SER A 209 -3.36 -11.94 13.69
C SER A 209 -2.50 -10.73 14.08
N LEU A 210 -1.45 -10.97 14.87
CA LEU A 210 -0.48 -9.92 15.25
C LEU A 210 0.52 -9.60 14.13
N VAL A 211 0.49 -10.35 13.03
CA VAL A 211 1.47 -10.20 11.95
C VAL A 211 1.27 -8.89 11.22
N ASP A 212 0.05 -8.55 10.82
CA ASP A 212 -0.22 -7.31 10.09
C ASP A 212 0.21 -6.05 10.86
N PRO A 213 -0.19 -5.87 12.14
CA PRO A 213 0.35 -4.78 12.97
C PRO A 213 1.88 -4.80 13.06
N SER A 214 2.50 -5.98 13.19
CA SER A 214 3.96 -6.11 13.26
C SER A 214 4.66 -5.74 11.95
N ILE A 215 4.05 -6.05 10.81
CA ILE A 215 4.53 -5.65 9.48
C ILE A 215 4.47 -4.14 9.35
N ARG A 216 3.35 -3.51 9.72
CA ARG A 216 3.18 -2.05 9.68
C ARG A 216 4.20 -1.35 10.59
N LEU A 217 4.43 -1.90 11.79
CA LEU A 217 5.49 -1.43 12.68
C LEU A 217 6.86 -1.56 12.02
N HIS A 218 7.23 -2.74 11.49
CA HIS A 218 8.53 -2.98 10.87
C HIS A 218 8.80 -2.01 9.72
N ALA A 219 7.82 -1.79 8.85
CA ALA A 219 7.94 -0.87 7.73
C ALA A 219 8.17 0.58 8.20
N ALA A 220 7.49 1.01 9.27
CA ALA A 220 7.67 2.34 9.87
C ALA A 220 9.06 2.53 10.53
N LEU A 221 9.75 1.45 10.95
CA LEU A 221 11.07 1.55 11.60
C LEU A 221 12.15 2.16 10.69
N ALA A 222 11.96 2.14 9.37
CA ALA A 222 12.86 2.84 8.47
C ALA A 222 12.96 4.35 8.77
N LEU A 223 11.87 4.95 9.30
CA LEU A 223 11.81 6.38 9.62
C LEU A 223 12.77 6.76 10.75
N THR A 224 13.15 5.82 11.64
CA THR A 224 14.03 6.12 12.78
C THR A 224 15.44 6.56 12.34
N GLY A 225 15.83 6.30 11.09
CA GLY A 225 17.07 6.81 10.51
C GLY A 225 17.14 8.34 10.42
N GLY A 226 16.02 9.04 10.65
CA GLY A 226 15.92 10.49 10.57
C GLY A 226 16.08 11.00 9.13
N LYS A 227 16.35 12.30 8.98
CA LYS A 227 16.33 12.97 7.66
C LYS A 227 17.32 12.38 6.64
N VAL A 228 18.49 11.92 7.09
CA VAL A 228 19.56 11.45 6.18
C VAL A 228 19.62 9.92 6.12
N GLY A 229 19.43 9.23 7.24
CA GLY A 229 19.58 7.77 7.32
C GLY A 229 18.34 6.97 6.95
N ALA A 230 17.14 7.57 6.95
CA ALA A 230 15.91 6.81 6.75
C ALA A 230 15.87 6.08 5.40
N GLY A 231 16.33 6.71 4.31
CA GLY A 231 16.39 6.06 3.00
C GLY A 231 17.36 4.87 2.95
N MET A 232 18.47 4.94 3.70
CA MET A 232 19.43 3.84 3.80
C MET A 232 18.86 2.66 4.59
N ILE A 233 18.23 2.92 5.75
CA ILE A 233 17.59 1.87 6.56
C ILE A 233 16.42 1.25 5.80
N TRP A 234 15.62 2.07 5.11
CA TRP A 234 14.55 1.58 4.23
C TRP A 234 15.09 0.65 3.15
N ARG A 235 16.15 1.07 2.45
CA ARG A 235 16.80 0.27 1.40
C ARG A 235 17.33 -1.05 1.96
N GLN A 236 18.00 -1.01 3.11
CA GLN A 236 18.53 -2.20 3.79
C GLN A 236 17.42 -3.16 4.22
N SER A 237 16.30 -2.65 4.75
CA SER A 237 15.14 -3.48 5.11
C SER A 237 14.51 -4.11 3.87
N LEU A 238 14.37 -3.36 2.77
CA LEU A 238 13.87 -3.89 1.50
C LEU A 238 14.78 -4.97 0.93
N ASP A 239 16.09 -4.72 0.88
CA ASP A 239 17.07 -5.72 0.41
C ASP A 239 17.06 -6.96 1.29
N SER A 240 17.04 -6.80 2.62
CA SER A 240 17.03 -7.92 3.55
C SER A 240 15.76 -8.77 3.43
N THR A 241 14.62 -8.11 3.21
CA THR A 241 13.33 -8.76 2.94
C THR A 241 13.38 -9.53 1.62
N MET A 242 13.90 -8.92 0.54
CA MET A 242 14.09 -9.58 -0.75
C MET A 242 15.02 -10.79 -0.67
N GLY A 243 16.16 -10.65 0.01
CA GLY A 243 17.10 -11.75 0.23
C GLY A 243 16.43 -12.92 0.95
N THR A 244 15.65 -12.62 1.99
CA THR A 244 14.87 -13.63 2.73
C THR A 244 13.84 -14.31 1.83
N ILE A 245 13.13 -13.56 0.99
CA ILE A 245 12.17 -14.13 0.02
C ILE A 245 12.87 -15.14 -0.89
N TRP A 246 14.02 -14.78 -1.46
CA TRP A 246 14.78 -15.69 -2.32
C TRP A 246 15.25 -16.95 -1.59
N ALA A 247 15.81 -16.81 -0.38
CA ALA A 247 16.24 -17.95 0.43
C ALA A 247 15.08 -18.90 0.79
N VAL A 248 13.91 -18.34 1.09
CA VAL A 248 12.71 -19.11 1.38
C VAL A 248 12.16 -19.79 0.12
N LEU A 249 12.21 -19.12 -1.04
CA LEU A 249 11.82 -19.73 -2.33
C LEU A 249 12.71 -20.92 -2.70
N GLU A 250 14.02 -20.85 -2.44
CA GLU A 250 14.93 -22.00 -2.63
C GLU A 250 14.52 -23.21 -1.78
N THR A 251 13.95 -22.97 -0.59
CA THR A 251 13.41 -24.06 0.25
C THR A 251 12.06 -24.55 -0.26
N LEU A 252 11.16 -23.65 -0.66
CA LEU A 252 9.81 -23.97 -1.15
C LEU A 252 9.80 -24.66 -2.52
N ARG A 253 10.90 -24.59 -3.26
CA ARG A 253 11.05 -25.17 -4.61
C ARG A 253 12.32 -26.01 -4.71
N SER A 254 12.75 -26.61 -3.60
CA SER A 254 14.04 -27.32 -3.53
C SER A 254 14.14 -28.51 -4.49
N THR A 255 13.02 -29.06 -4.95
CA THR A 255 12.99 -30.15 -5.94
C THR A 255 12.96 -29.68 -7.39
N TYR A 256 12.87 -28.36 -7.62
CA TYR A 256 12.82 -27.72 -8.92
C TYR A 256 14.02 -26.78 -9.13
N SER A 257 14.39 -26.60 -10.40
CA SER A 257 15.54 -25.78 -10.80
C SER A 257 15.12 -24.46 -11.42
N ASP A 258 13.84 -24.13 -11.25
CA ASP A 258 13.19 -22.95 -11.81
C ASP A 258 13.40 -21.71 -10.96
N VAL A 259 13.95 -21.83 -9.74
CA VAL A 259 14.35 -20.69 -8.91
C VAL A 259 15.68 -20.13 -9.41
N PRO A 260 15.70 -18.93 -10.01
CA PRO A 260 16.95 -18.31 -10.44
C PRO A 260 17.72 -17.88 -9.21
N ARG A 261 18.95 -18.36 -9.03
CA ARG A 261 19.83 -17.85 -7.97
C ARG A 261 20.15 -16.38 -8.23
N PRO A 262 19.95 -15.48 -7.25
CA PRO A 262 20.38 -14.10 -7.40
C PRO A 262 21.92 -14.05 -7.49
N ASN A 263 22.45 -13.29 -8.45
CA ASN A 263 23.90 -13.16 -8.66
C ASN A 263 24.59 -12.31 -7.57
N THR A 264 23.82 -11.71 -6.67
CA THR A 264 24.31 -10.78 -5.65
C THR A 264 24.11 -11.40 -4.29
N THR A 265 25.12 -11.32 -3.43
CA THR A 265 25.01 -11.66 -2.01
C THR A 265 24.10 -10.62 -1.35
N ILE A 266 22.84 -10.99 -1.12
CA ILE A 266 21.86 -10.10 -0.47
C ILE A 266 21.92 -10.39 1.03
N SER A 267 21.97 -9.33 1.85
CA SER A 267 21.80 -9.46 3.31
C SER A 267 20.50 -10.18 3.62
N LEU A 268 20.47 -11.00 4.67
CA LEU A 268 19.26 -11.71 5.09
C LEU A 268 18.75 -11.12 6.39
N LEU A 269 17.44 -11.20 6.61
CA LEU A 269 16.88 -10.97 7.94
C LEU A 269 17.30 -12.13 8.85
N SER A 270 17.63 -11.82 10.09
CA SER A 270 18.03 -12.83 11.07
C SER A 270 16.78 -13.57 11.56
N PHE A 271 16.61 -14.79 11.07
CA PHE A 271 15.56 -15.71 11.49
C PHE A 271 16.17 -17.01 12.03
N PRO A 272 15.47 -17.74 12.90
CA PRO A 272 15.84 -19.11 13.22
C PRO A 272 15.89 -19.98 11.97
N ALA A 273 16.82 -20.94 11.98
CA ALA A 273 16.91 -21.97 10.95
C ALA A 273 15.57 -22.71 10.82
N LEU A 274 15.20 -23.06 9.59
CA LEU A 274 14.01 -23.85 9.35
C LEU A 274 14.18 -25.26 9.95
N PRO A 275 13.08 -25.92 10.36
CA PRO A 275 13.11 -27.31 10.80
C PRO A 275 13.81 -28.22 9.79
N ALA A 276 14.52 -29.25 10.26
CA ALA A 276 15.19 -30.22 9.38
C ALA A 276 14.20 -31.12 8.63
N ASP A 277 13.02 -31.36 9.21
CA ASP A 277 11.95 -32.14 8.59
C ASP A 277 11.22 -31.29 7.52
N PRO A 278 11.27 -31.66 6.23
CA PRO A 278 10.61 -30.90 5.16
C PRO A 278 9.09 -30.87 5.29
N ALA A 279 8.47 -31.81 6.02
CA ALA A 279 7.04 -31.76 6.30
C ALA A 279 6.66 -30.54 7.18
N LEU A 280 7.57 -30.09 8.05
CA LEU A 280 7.42 -28.90 8.88
C LEU A 280 8.07 -27.66 8.25
N ALA A 281 9.21 -27.86 7.57
CA ALA A 281 9.96 -26.78 6.95
C ALA A 281 9.17 -26.09 5.83
N GLY A 282 8.50 -26.85 4.97
CA GLY A 282 7.71 -26.30 3.85
C GLY A 282 6.60 -25.34 4.33
N PRO A 283 5.68 -25.77 5.21
CA PRO A 283 4.64 -24.88 5.73
C PRO A 283 5.18 -23.67 6.50
N THR A 284 6.22 -23.84 7.32
CA THR A 284 6.85 -22.73 8.06
C THR A 284 7.51 -21.73 7.10
N ALA A 285 8.20 -22.23 6.07
CA ALA A 285 8.78 -21.44 5.00
C ALA A 285 7.70 -20.69 4.22
N LEU A 286 6.55 -21.32 3.95
CA LEU A 286 5.44 -20.68 3.24
C LEU A 286 4.84 -19.53 4.07
N ASP A 287 4.63 -19.73 5.37
CA ASP A 287 4.10 -18.68 6.25
C ASP A 287 5.09 -17.50 6.39
N ARG A 288 6.39 -17.80 6.48
CA ARG A 288 7.46 -16.79 6.41
C ARG A 288 7.44 -16.05 5.06
N PHE A 289 7.30 -16.76 3.95
CA PHE A 289 7.19 -16.18 2.61
C PHE A 289 6.02 -15.19 2.52
N ARG A 290 4.82 -15.59 2.96
CA ARG A 290 3.64 -14.71 2.97
C ARG A 290 3.91 -13.43 3.76
N SER A 291 4.48 -13.57 4.95
CA SER A 291 4.84 -12.45 5.83
C SER A 291 5.84 -11.50 5.16
N MET A 292 6.86 -12.02 4.47
CA MET A 292 7.85 -11.22 3.76
C MET A 292 7.27 -10.52 2.52
N ILE A 293 6.35 -11.16 1.79
CA ILE A 293 5.65 -10.50 0.67
C ILE A 293 4.81 -9.34 1.17
N CYS A 294 4.04 -9.54 2.25
CA CYS A 294 3.26 -8.49 2.88
C CYS A 294 4.16 -7.37 3.43
N LEU A 295 5.32 -7.70 4.01
CA LEU A 295 6.30 -6.71 4.45
C LEU A 295 6.85 -5.89 3.28
N LEU A 296 7.20 -6.55 2.18
CA LEU A 296 7.70 -5.86 0.98
C LEU A 296 6.65 -4.89 0.41
N VAL A 297 5.38 -5.28 0.39
CA VAL A 297 4.26 -4.41 0.00
C VAL A 297 4.16 -3.18 0.91
N HIS A 298 4.19 -3.39 2.23
CA HIS A 298 4.11 -2.28 3.20
C HIS A 298 5.32 -1.35 3.15
N LEU A 299 6.53 -1.88 2.93
CA LEU A 299 7.72 -1.07 2.72
C LEU A 299 7.56 -0.15 1.50
N LEU A 300 6.99 -0.64 0.40
CA LEU A 300 6.72 0.15 -0.81
C LEU A 300 5.60 1.19 -0.61
N GLN A 301 4.66 0.94 0.31
CA GLN A 301 3.58 1.88 0.66
C GLN A 301 3.98 2.93 1.71
N THR A 302 5.05 2.69 2.47
CA THR A 302 5.42 3.55 3.59
C THR A 302 5.92 4.90 3.09
N PRO A 303 5.29 6.02 3.49
CA PRO A 303 5.72 7.34 3.04
C PRO A 303 7.08 7.69 3.66
N THR A 304 7.99 8.19 2.85
CA THR A 304 9.31 8.66 3.29
C THR A 304 9.43 10.16 3.11
N ALA A 305 10.07 10.85 4.06
CA ALA A 305 10.27 12.31 3.98
C ALA A 305 11.23 12.73 2.85
N ARG A 306 12.01 11.79 2.32
CA ARG A 306 12.93 11.99 1.19
C ARG A 306 12.76 10.88 0.17
N PRO A 307 13.09 11.13 -1.11
CA PRO A 307 13.14 10.08 -2.12
C PRO A 307 14.04 8.92 -1.71
N VAL A 308 13.61 7.71 -2.01
CA VAL A 308 14.36 6.47 -1.77
C VAL A 308 14.69 5.79 -3.10
N SER A 309 15.81 5.06 -3.14
CA SER A 309 16.20 4.29 -4.31
C SER A 309 15.49 2.93 -4.32
N ILE A 310 14.61 2.71 -5.30
CA ILE A 310 13.85 1.47 -5.47
C ILE A 310 14.57 0.59 -6.51
N PRO A 311 14.96 -0.66 -6.19
CA PRO A 311 15.62 -1.57 -7.13
C PRO A 311 14.59 -2.22 -8.08
N LEU A 312 13.94 -1.41 -8.91
CA LEU A 312 12.77 -1.81 -9.69
C LEU A 312 13.05 -3.04 -10.57
N GLY A 313 14.24 -3.15 -11.17
CA GLY A 313 14.61 -4.31 -11.98
C GLY A 313 14.65 -5.63 -11.19
N GLN A 314 15.12 -5.60 -9.94
CA GLN A 314 15.17 -6.80 -9.09
C GLN A 314 13.76 -7.17 -8.59
N LEU A 315 12.93 -6.17 -8.27
CA LEU A 315 11.54 -6.36 -7.86
C LEU A 315 10.69 -6.90 -9.02
N ALA A 316 10.86 -6.36 -10.23
CA ALA A 316 10.22 -6.86 -11.44
C ALA A 316 10.66 -8.30 -11.76
N ARG A 317 11.95 -8.62 -11.58
CA ARG A 317 12.45 -10.00 -11.73
C ARG A 317 11.79 -10.95 -10.73
N LEU A 318 11.66 -10.55 -9.46
CA LEU A 318 10.95 -11.34 -8.45
C LEU A 318 9.48 -11.58 -8.85
N VAL A 319 8.77 -10.53 -9.26
CA VAL A 319 7.38 -10.63 -9.77
C VAL A 319 7.28 -11.62 -10.93
N LEU A 320 8.16 -11.48 -11.93
CA LEU A 320 8.15 -12.36 -13.10
C LEU A 320 8.46 -13.81 -12.73
N THR A 321 9.39 -14.06 -11.81
CA THR A 321 9.68 -15.41 -11.32
C THR A 321 8.46 -16.00 -10.61
N LEU A 322 7.83 -15.25 -9.69
CA LEU A 322 6.65 -15.69 -8.96
C LEU A 322 5.47 -16.02 -9.88
N LEU A 323 5.25 -15.22 -10.92
CA LEU A 323 4.20 -15.46 -11.91
C LEU A 323 4.53 -16.57 -12.91
N ARG A 324 5.80 -16.98 -13.04
CA ARG A 324 6.23 -18.03 -13.98
C ARG A 324 6.33 -19.41 -13.34
N PHE A 325 6.25 -19.53 -12.01
CA PHE A 325 6.24 -20.83 -11.37
C PHE A 325 5.09 -21.69 -11.88
N SER A 326 5.39 -22.96 -12.17
CA SER A 326 4.46 -23.93 -12.71
C SER A 326 4.59 -25.24 -11.95
N ALA A 327 3.46 -25.92 -11.77
CA ALA A 327 3.42 -27.25 -11.19
C ALA A 327 4.02 -28.33 -12.13
N VAL A 328 4.14 -28.03 -13.43
CA VAL A 328 4.48 -28.99 -14.50
C VAL A 328 5.94 -28.89 -14.97
N SER A 329 6.77 -28.07 -14.32
CA SER A 329 8.18 -27.89 -14.71
C SER A 329 8.98 -29.21 -14.66
N GLU A 330 9.93 -29.39 -15.60
CA GLU A 330 10.80 -30.58 -15.69
C GLU A 330 11.65 -30.76 -14.41
N SER A 331 11.59 -31.97 -13.84
CA SER A 331 12.26 -32.33 -12.59
C SER A 331 13.74 -32.71 -12.81
N GLN A 332 14.62 -32.35 -11.88
CA GLN A 332 16.06 -32.64 -11.96
C GLN A 332 16.54 -33.98 -11.37
N SER A 333 15.72 -34.83 -10.72
CA SER A 333 16.26 -35.88 -9.84
C SER A 333 15.68 -37.30 -9.99
N THR A 334 16.56 -38.25 -9.65
CA THR A 334 16.62 -39.71 -9.86
C THR A 334 16.14 -40.54 -8.66
N THR A 335 15.64 -39.93 -7.58
CA THR A 335 15.21 -40.63 -6.34
C THR A 335 13.67 -40.65 -6.17
N PRO A 336 13.01 -41.83 -6.11
CA PRO A 336 11.60 -41.90 -6.54
C PRO A 336 10.50 -41.62 -5.51
N VAL A 337 10.68 -41.79 -4.19
CA VAL A 337 9.52 -41.83 -3.25
C VAL A 337 9.41 -40.63 -2.32
N TYR A 338 10.43 -40.29 -1.53
CA TYR A 338 10.37 -39.17 -0.58
C TYR A 338 10.24 -37.81 -1.29
N GLU A 339 10.98 -37.64 -2.38
CA GLU A 339 10.88 -36.47 -3.24
C GLU A 339 9.50 -36.33 -3.89
N ALA A 340 8.74 -37.41 -4.07
CA ALA A 340 7.42 -37.33 -4.70
C ALA A 340 6.39 -36.61 -3.81
N ILE A 341 6.37 -36.92 -2.50
CA ILE A 341 5.49 -36.24 -1.54
C ILE A 341 5.89 -34.76 -1.43
N GLN A 342 7.19 -34.49 -1.33
CA GLN A 342 7.69 -33.13 -1.30
C GLN A 342 7.31 -32.35 -2.56
N ARG A 343 7.46 -32.93 -3.75
CA ARG A 343 7.03 -32.33 -5.03
C ARG A 343 5.53 -32.02 -5.04
N VAL A 344 4.69 -32.92 -4.54
CA VAL A 344 3.25 -32.67 -4.44
C VAL A 344 2.96 -31.46 -3.54
N ASN A 345 3.66 -31.35 -2.41
CA ASN A 345 3.53 -30.19 -1.51
C ASN A 345 4.04 -28.90 -2.17
N GLU A 346 5.22 -28.92 -2.81
CA GLU A 346 5.79 -27.76 -3.51
C GLU A 346 4.88 -27.32 -4.69
N ALA A 347 4.28 -28.26 -5.41
CA ALA A 347 3.30 -27.98 -6.47
C ALA A 347 1.99 -27.37 -5.92
N ALA A 348 1.54 -27.83 -4.75
CA ALA A 348 0.35 -27.28 -4.09
C ALA A 348 0.53 -25.81 -3.63
N MET A 349 1.77 -25.37 -3.43
CA MET A 349 2.10 -23.99 -3.02
C MET A 349 2.16 -23.00 -4.19
N VAL A 350 2.32 -23.47 -5.43
CA VAL A 350 2.46 -22.63 -6.63
C VAL A 350 1.37 -21.55 -6.77
N PRO A 351 0.07 -21.85 -6.55
CA PRO A 351 -0.97 -20.83 -6.62
C PRO A 351 -0.74 -19.64 -5.67
N GLU A 352 -0.21 -19.89 -4.48
CA GLU A 352 0.09 -18.82 -3.53
C GLU A 352 1.32 -18.01 -3.94
N LEU A 353 2.33 -18.65 -4.53
CA LEU A 353 3.49 -17.96 -5.08
C LEU A 353 3.06 -17.03 -6.23
N CYS A 354 2.22 -17.51 -7.14
CA CYS A 354 1.66 -16.68 -8.21
C CYS A 354 0.78 -15.56 -7.67
N ALA A 355 -0.02 -15.82 -6.63
CA ALA A 355 -0.80 -14.79 -5.94
C ALA A 355 0.06 -13.70 -5.32
N ALA A 356 1.20 -14.05 -4.72
CA ALA A 356 2.19 -13.09 -4.24
C ALA A 356 2.77 -12.24 -5.38
N GLY A 357 3.09 -12.87 -6.52
CA GLY A 357 3.53 -12.16 -7.72
C GLY A 357 2.51 -11.14 -8.22
N CYS A 358 1.22 -11.49 -8.18
CA CYS A 358 0.12 -10.58 -8.51
C CYS A 358 0.04 -9.37 -7.58
N ILE A 359 0.09 -9.60 -6.26
CA ILE A 359 0.05 -8.53 -5.25
C ILE A 359 1.23 -7.57 -5.43
N LEU A 360 2.45 -8.11 -5.62
CA LEU A 360 3.63 -7.29 -5.85
C LEU A 360 3.56 -6.52 -7.18
N ALA A 361 3.09 -7.15 -8.26
CA ALA A 361 2.94 -6.47 -9.55
C ALA A 361 1.96 -5.29 -9.46
N HIS A 362 0.82 -5.50 -8.80
CA HIS A 362 -0.14 -4.45 -8.48
C HIS A 362 0.54 -3.34 -7.69
N GLN A 363 1.23 -3.68 -6.59
CA GLN A 363 1.85 -2.70 -5.71
C GLN A 363 2.91 -1.87 -6.43
N LEU A 364 3.77 -2.51 -7.23
CA LEU A 364 4.80 -1.82 -8.01
C LEU A 364 4.18 -0.89 -9.06
N ALA A 365 3.11 -1.31 -9.73
CA ALA A 365 2.40 -0.45 -10.66
C ALA A 365 1.83 0.78 -9.92
N GLN A 366 1.25 0.62 -8.74
CA GLN A 366 0.73 1.75 -7.96
C GLN A 366 1.82 2.69 -7.44
N THR A 367 2.94 2.18 -6.94
CA THR A 367 3.98 3.00 -6.30
C THR A 367 4.97 3.60 -7.29
N CYS A 368 5.34 2.84 -8.32
CA CYS A 368 6.33 3.27 -9.31
C CYS A 368 5.67 3.86 -10.56
N GLY A 369 4.37 3.65 -10.73
CA GLY A 369 3.58 4.19 -11.84
C GLY A 369 4.21 3.87 -13.19
N ASN A 370 4.41 4.92 -13.97
CA ASN A 370 5.02 4.91 -15.29
C ASN A 370 6.40 4.24 -15.36
N LEU A 371 7.18 4.24 -14.28
CA LEU A 371 8.49 3.59 -14.25
C LEU A 371 8.40 2.07 -14.39
N PHE A 372 7.25 1.47 -14.05
CA PHE A 372 7.02 0.02 -14.17
C PHE A 372 6.65 -0.41 -15.61
N THR A 373 6.30 0.53 -16.49
CA THR A 373 5.86 0.28 -17.89
C THR A 373 6.75 -0.72 -18.65
N PRO A 374 8.10 -0.65 -18.62
CA PRO A 374 8.96 -1.55 -19.39
C PRO A 374 8.78 -3.05 -19.06
N TYR A 375 8.23 -3.37 -17.88
CA TYR A 375 8.03 -4.74 -17.41
C TYR A 375 6.61 -5.26 -17.65
N VAL A 376 5.65 -4.38 -17.95
CA VAL A 376 4.22 -4.72 -18.03
C VAL A 376 3.93 -5.80 -19.08
N SER A 377 4.54 -5.70 -20.26
CA SER A 377 4.36 -6.69 -21.34
C SER A 377 4.78 -8.09 -20.89
N GLN A 378 5.90 -8.21 -20.17
CA GLN A 378 6.40 -9.48 -19.64
C GLN A 378 5.50 -10.02 -18.52
N VAL A 379 4.97 -9.14 -17.67
CA VAL A 379 4.01 -9.51 -16.62
C VAL A 379 2.73 -10.04 -17.24
N PHE A 380 2.19 -9.39 -18.27
CA PHE A 380 0.98 -9.85 -18.95
C PHE A 380 1.19 -11.15 -19.73
N ILE A 381 2.38 -11.36 -20.30
CA ILE A 381 2.74 -12.67 -20.87
C ILE A 381 2.73 -13.75 -19.77
N ALA A 382 3.33 -13.50 -18.61
CA ALA A 382 3.34 -14.46 -17.51
C ALA A 382 1.92 -14.75 -16.99
N ILE A 383 1.08 -13.72 -16.81
CA ILE A 383 -0.34 -13.88 -16.44
C ILE A 383 -1.08 -14.71 -17.49
N THR A 384 -0.87 -14.44 -18.78
CA THR A 384 -1.51 -15.19 -19.87
C THR A 384 -1.15 -16.67 -19.83
N LEU A 385 0.13 -16.99 -19.62
CA LEU A 385 0.60 -18.38 -19.52
C LEU A 385 -0.02 -19.10 -18.31
N GLN A 386 -0.24 -18.41 -17.19
CA GLN A 386 -0.92 -18.99 -16.03
C GLN A 386 -2.42 -19.22 -16.29
N LEU A 387 -3.10 -18.28 -16.96
CA LEU A 387 -4.52 -18.40 -17.29
C LEU A 387 -4.82 -19.56 -18.26
N GLU A 388 -3.83 -19.94 -19.08
CA GLU A 388 -3.92 -21.08 -20.00
C GLU A 388 -3.82 -22.44 -19.31
N GLN A 389 -3.22 -22.47 -18.12
CA GLN A 389 -3.10 -23.69 -17.33
C GLN A 389 -4.42 -24.00 -16.59
N ASN A 390 -4.55 -25.25 -16.16
CA ASN A 390 -5.67 -25.69 -15.34
C ASN A 390 -5.50 -25.20 -13.89
N ILE A 391 -5.77 -23.92 -13.67
CA ILE A 391 -5.64 -23.26 -12.36
C ILE A 391 -6.96 -23.22 -11.57
N THR A 392 -6.84 -23.02 -10.25
CA THR A 392 -7.98 -22.82 -9.35
C THR A 392 -8.74 -21.54 -9.68
N THR A 393 -10.04 -21.49 -9.35
CA THR A 393 -10.88 -20.31 -9.57
C THR A 393 -10.40 -19.08 -8.81
N GLU A 394 -9.85 -19.27 -7.61
CA GLU A 394 -9.34 -18.17 -6.79
C GLU A 394 -8.08 -17.56 -7.38
N LEU A 395 -7.12 -18.38 -7.84
CA LEU A 395 -5.94 -17.88 -8.53
C LEU A 395 -6.34 -17.15 -9.82
N ARG A 396 -7.28 -17.71 -10.59
CA ARG A 396 -7.80 -17.07 -11.81
C ARG A 396 -8.40 -15.71 -11.51
N ASN A 397 -9.24 -15.61 -10.48
CA ASN A 397 -9.83 -14.34 -10.04
C ASN A 397 -8.73 -13.31 -9.69
N ARG A 398 -7.69 -13.73 -8.98
CA ARG A 398 -6.59 -12.84 -8.60
C ARG A 398 -5.74 -12.34 -9.77
N LEU A 399 -5.38 -13.23 -10.69
CA LEU A 399 -4.66 -12.88 -11.91
C LEU A 399 -5.43 -11.82 -12.70
N LEU A 400 -6.76 -12.00 -12.84
CA LEU A 400 -7.62 -11.05 -13.54
C LEU A 400 -7.74 -9.72 -12.79
N LYS A 401 -7.89 -9.75 -11.45
CA LYS A 401 -7.99 -8.53 -10.60
C LYS A 401 -6.73 -7.67 -10.68
N THR A 402 -5.59 -8.26 -11.04
CA THR A 402 -4.29 -7.58 -11.15
C THR A 402 -4.15 -6.76 -12.44
N ILE A 403 -4.92 -7.09 -13.49
CA ILE A 403 -4.80 -6.45 -14.81
C ILE A 403 -5.23 -4.96 -14.76
N PRO A 404 -6.42 -4.58 -14.26
CA PRO A 404 -6.84 -3.17 -14.28
C PRO A 404 -5.91 -2.22 -13.53
N PRO A 405 -5.44 -2.54 -12.30
CA PRO A 405 -4.49 -1.68 -11.58
C PRO A 405 -3.17 -1.47 -12.32
N ILE A 406 -2.65 -2.49 -13.01
CA ILE A 406 -1.41 -2.34 -13.79
C ILE A 406 -1.63 -1.36 -14.95
N ILE A 407 -2.71 -1.53 -15.72
CA ILE A 407 -3.02 -0.66 -16.86
C ILE A 407 -3.30 0.77 -16.39
N ALA A 408 -4.06 0.94 -15.30
CA ALA A 408 -4.45 2.25 -14.79
C ALA A 408 -3.27 3.11 -14.29
N ASN A 409 -2.16 2.49 -13.87
CA ASN A 409 -1.01 3.19 -13.30
C ASN A 409 0.22 3.21 -14.23
N THR A 410 0.14 2.64 -15.44
CA THR A 410 1.26 2.61 -16.40
C THR A 410 0.92 3.34 -17.68
N HIS A 411 1.93 3.64 -18.51
CA HIS A 411 1.68 4.31 -19.78
C HIS A 411 0.85 3.46 -20.74
N ASN A 412 0.16 4.13 -21.67
CA ASN A 412 -0.60 3.49 -22.74
C ASN A 412 0.29 2.50 -23.50
N LEU A 413 -0.08 1.22 -23.41
CA LEU A 413 0.67 0.13 -24.00
C LEU A 413 0.39 0.08 -25.50
N ALA A 414 1.45 0.01 -26.31
CA ALA A 414 1.30 -0.21 -27.75
C ALA A 414 0.61 -1.57 -28.01
N PRO A 415 -0.33 -1.66 -28.97
CA PRO A 415 -1.00 -2.92 -29.28
C PRO A 415 0.01 -4.03 -29.57
N SER A 416 -0.16 -5.17 -28.90
CA SER A 416 0.73 -6.33 -29.03
C SER A 416 -0.09 -7.62 -29.14
N ALA A 417 0.46 -8.60 -29.86
CA ALA A 417 -0.13 -9.94 -29.96
C ALA A 417 -0.30 -10.62 -28.59
N SER A 418 0.54 -10.28 -27.60
CA SER A 418 0.40 -10.78 -26.23
C SER A 418 -0.90 -10.32 -25.57
N TYR A 419 -1.35 -9.09 -25.84
CA TYR A 419 -2.61 -8.56 -25.28
C TYR A 419 -3.83 -9.21 -25.94
N ASN A 420 -3.76 -9.56 -27.23
CA ASN A 420 -4.80 -10.34 -27.89
C ASN A 420 -4.96 -11.72 -27.24
N ARG A 421 -3.83 -12.40 -26.98
CA ARG A 421 -3.82 -13.70 -26.30
C ARG A 421 -4.39 -13.60 -24.88
N LEU A 422 -4.02 -12.54 -24.13
CA LEU A 422 -4.59 -12.27 -22.81
C LEU A 422 -6.10 -12.04 -22.89
N ALA A 423 -6.57 -11.16 -23.79
CA ALA A 423 -7.98 -10.88 -23.99
C ALA A 423 -8.78 -12.14 -24.36
N ALA A 424 -8.22 -13.03 -25.18
CA ALA A 424 -8.83 -14.32 -25.49
C ALA A 424 -9.01 -15.20 -24.23
N GLN A 425 -8.01 -15.24 -23.33
CA GLN A 425 -8.15 -15.96 -22.06
C GLN A 425 -9.19 -15.33 -21.12
N VAL A 426 -9.29 -13.99 -21.08
CA VAL A 426 -10.34 -13.29 -20.33
C VAL A 426 -11.73 -13.63 -20.90
N LEU A 427 -11.89 -13.59 -22.23
CA LEU A 427 -13.13 -13.96 -22.91
C LEU A 427 -13.52 -15.41 -22.65
N ARG A 428 -12.55 -16.33 -22.51
CA ARG A 428 -12.80 -17.72 -22.18
C ARG A 428 -13.51 -17.90 -20.84
N VAL A 429 -13.28 -17.00 -19.88
CA VAL A 429 -13.98 -17.00 -18.58
C VAL A 429 -15.45 -16.61 -18.73
N LEU A 430 -15.76 -15.70 -19.65
CA LEU A 430 -17.11 -15.22 -19.93
C LEU A 430 -17.88 -16.14 -20.90
N SER A 431 -17.17 -16.93 -21.71
CA SER A 431 -17.76 -17.81 -22.74
C SER A 431 -18.85 -18.76 -22.22
N PRO A 432 -18.75 -19.39 -21.03
CA PRO A 432 -19.82 -20.24 -20.50
C PRO A 432 -21.15 -19.54 -20.25
N LEU A 433 -21.17 -18.20 -20.23
CA LEU A 433 -22.39 -17.40 -20.09
C LEU A 433 -23.09 -17.13 -21.44
N LEU A 434 -22.43 -17.44 -22.56
CA LEU A 434 -23.02 -17.28 -23.89
C LEU A 434 -24.03 -18.40 -24.16
N PRO A 435 -25.07 -18.13 -24.97
CA PRO A 435 -26.04 -19.15 -25.37
C PRO A 435 -25.32 -20.29 -26.11
N SER A 436 -25.33 -21.49 -25.52
CA SER A 436 -24.75 -22.65 -26.18
C SER A 436 -25.61 -23.00 -27.39
N SER A 437 -25.12 -22.75 -28.60
CA SER A 437 -25.80 -23.08 -29.87
C SER A 437 -25.97 -24.60 -30.07
N ARG A 438 -25.56 -25.42 -29.10
CA ARG A 438 -25.77 -26.87 -29.08
C ARG A 438 -27.18 -27.19 -28.58
N THR A 439 -28.20 -26.74 -29.31
CA THR A 439 -29.41 -27.56 -29.44
C THR A 439 -28.99 -28.85 -30.13
N SER A 440 -28.72 -29.89 -29.34
CA SER A 440 -28.70 -31.27 -29.79
C SER A 440 -30.11 -31.61 -30.27
N SER A 441 -30.44 -31.22 -31.50
CA SER A 441 -31.44 -31.96 -32.23
C SER A 441 -30.85 -33.35 -32.43
N ASN A 442 -31.33 -34.32 -31.64
CA ASN A 442 -31.33 -35.72 -32.03
C ASN A 442 -32.12 -35.80 -33.35
N ARG A 443 -31.45 -35.49 -34.46
CA ARG A 443 -31.89 -35.84 -35.80
C ARG A 443 -31.08 -37.06 -36.19
N THR A 444 -31.80 -38.18 -36.21
CA THR A 444 -31.45 -39.40 -36.92
C THR A 444 -30.76 -39.09 -38.25
N PRO A 445 -29.78 -39.90 -38.66
CA PRO A 445 -29.05 -39.66 -39.91
C PRO A 445 -30.02 -39.89 -41.07
N GLN A 446 -30.48 -38.82 -41.70
CA GLN A 446 -31.13 -38.90 -43.00
C GLN A 446 -30.29 -38.13 -44.02
N GLU A 447 -29.88 -38.89 -45.02
CA GLU A 447 -29.08 -38.54 -46.16
C GLU A 447 -29.56 -37.30 -46.91
N ASN A 448 -28.57 -36.61 -47.49
CA ASN A 448 -28.64 -35.86 -48.73
C ASN A 448 -29.66 -34.70 -48.79
N THR A 449 -29.13 -33.49 -48.67
CA THR A 449 -29.34 -32.45 -49.69
C THR A 449 -28.32 -31.33 -49.53
N LYS A 450 -27.81 -30.85 -50.67
CA LYS A 450 -26.81 -29.78 -50.82
C LYS A 450 -27.28 -28.48 -50.14
N GLY A 451 -26.90 -28.29 -48.89
CA GLY A 451 -27.15 -27.08 -48.11
C GLY A 451 -26.05 -26.05 -48.31
N LYS A 452 -26.43 -24.87 -48.78
CA LYS A 452 -25.64 -23.63 -48.88
C LYS A 452 -24.75 -23.47 -47.64
N LYS A 453 -23.42 -23.43 -47.81
CA LYS A 453 -22.45 -23.16 -46.75
C LYS A 453 -22.83 -21.84 -46.07
N ARG A 454 -23.52 -21.90 -44.93
CA ARG A 454 -23.59 -20.77 -44.00
C ARG A 454 -22.14 -20.50 -43.60
N ALA A 455 -21.67 -19.29 -43.88
CA ALA A 455 -20.37 -18.84 -43.43
C ALA A 455 -20.28 -19.11 -41.92
N ARG A 456 -19.43 -20.06 -41.53
CA ARG A 456 -19.01 -20.19 -40.14
C ARG A 456 -18.29 -18.89 -39.79
N TYR A 457 -18.68 -18.34 -38.67
CA TYR A 457 -18.24 -17.04 -38.18
C TYR A 457 -16.80 -17.15 -37.68
N GLU A 458 -15.89 -16.28 -38.16
CA GLU A 458 -14.44 -16.29 -37.83
C GLU A 458 -14.12 -16.14 -36.33
N GLY A 459 -15.09 -15.81 -35.48
CA GLY A 459 -14.90 -15.73 -34.02
C GLY A 459 -15.22 -17.02 -33.24
N ASP A 460 -15.81 -18.04 -33.86
CA ASP A 460 -16.23 -19.26 -33.16
C ASP A 460 -15.03 -20.12 -32.72
N GLU A 461 -13.89 -19.99 -33.41
CA GLU A 461 -12.66 -20.71 -33.11
C GLU A 461 -12.03 -20.31 -31.77
N LEU A 462 -12.24 -19.06 -31.32
CA LEU A 462 -11.79 -18.58 -30.01
C LEU A 462 -12.50 -19.30 -28.85
N PHE A 463 -13.65 -19.90 -29.11
CA PHE A 463 -14.48 -20.57 -28.11
C PHE A 463 -14.45 -22.11 -28.23
N SER A 464 -13.82 -22.66 -29.28
CA SER A 464 -13.87 -24.09 -29.60
C SER A 464 -12.63 -24.88 -29.17
N HIS A 465 -12.33 -24.93 -27.86
CA HIS A 465 -11.41 -25.94 -27.31
C HIS A 465 -12.00 -26.60 -26.05
N SER A 466 -12.45 -27.84 -26.24
CA SER A 466 -13.03 -28.71 -25.21
C SER A 466 -11.97 -29.60 -24.56
N PRO A 467 -11.63 -29.43 -23.27
CA PRO A 467 -11.32 -30.57 -22.43
C PRO A 467 -12.66 -31.24 -22.10
N SER A 468 -12.91 -32.39 -22.72
CA SER A 468 -14.03 -33.26 -22.39
C SER A 468 -13.87 -33.78 -20.96
N SER A 469 -14.59 -33.18 -20.00
CA SER A 469 -14.77 -33.77 -18.68
C SER A 469 -16.19 -33.50 -18.18
N SER A 470 -16.94 -34.60 -18.14
CA SER A 470 -18.10 -34.98 -17.32
C SER A 470 -19.06 -33.90 -16.84
N GLY A 471 -20.32 -34.10 -17.24
CA GLY A 471 -21.45 -33.30 -16.80
C GLY A 471 -21.68 -33.33 -15.30
N SER A 472 -22.14 -32.20 -14.76
CA SER A 472 -23.16 -32.15 -13.72
C SER A 472 -23.65 -30.71 -13.48
N ASN A 473 -24.98 -30.62 -13.38
CA ASN A 473 -25.82 -29.66 -12.68
C ASN A 473 -26.02 -28.22 -13.22
N PRO A 474 -27.29 -27.74 -13.25
CA PRO A 474 -27.60 -26.35 -13.56
C PRO A 474 -27.16 -25.44 -12.41
N ILE A 475 -26.26 -24.52 -12.73
CA ILE A 475 -26.18 -23.15 -12.23
C ILE A 475 -26.30 -23.00 -10.70
N GLN A 476 -25.21 -23.30 -9.96
CA GLN A 476 -24.87 -22.51 -8.78
C GLN A 476 -24.07 -21.28 -9.24
N LEU A 477 -24.77 -20.16 -9.42
CA LEU A 477 -24.21 -18.89 -9.91
C LEU A 477 -23.42 -18.04 -8.89
N PRO A 478 -23.63 -18.08 -7.55
CA PRO A 478 -23.15 -17.01 -6.68
C PRO A 478 -21.61 -16.93 -6.56
N ALA A 479 -20.90 -18.06 -6.57
CA ALA A 479 -19.43 -18.06 -6.54
C ALA A 479 -18.79 -17.67 -7.90
N LYS A 480 -19.52 -17.86 -9.00
CA LYS A 480 -19.05 -17.48 -10.35
C LYS A 480 -19.24 -16.00 -10.64
N ASP A 481 -20.14 -15.32 -9.92
CA ASP A 481 -20.44 -13.91 -10.13
C ASP A 481 -19.18 -13.04 -9.93
N LYS A 482 -18.47 -13.20 -8.81
CA LYS A 482 -17.22 -12.46 -8.53
C LYS A 482 -16.18 -12.64 -9.64
N LEU A 483 -15.95 -13.88 -10.08
CA LEU A 483 -14.98 -14.17 -11.15
C LEU A 483 -15.38 -13.54 -12.49
N ASN A 484 -16.66 -13.61 -12.86
CA ASN A 484 -17.18 -13.03 -14.09
C ASN A 484 -17.08 -11.50 -14.08
N THR A 485 -17.43 -10.87 -12.96
CA THR A 485 -17.27 -9.42 -12.77
C THR A 485 -15.80 -9.00 -12.86
N THR A 486 -14.89 -9.73 -12.23
CA THR A 486 -13.45 -9.46 -12.33
C THR A 486 -12.94 -9.62 -13.76
N ALA A 487 -13.37 -10.66 -14.48
CA ALA A 487 -13.02 -10.86 -15.89
C ALA A 487 -13.53 -9.70 -16.77
N LEU A 488 -14.75 -9.23 -16.53
CA LEU A 488 -15.32 -8.09 -17.23
C LEU A 488 -14.51 -6.80 -16.98
N PHE A 489 -14.10 -6.53 -15.75
CA PHE A 489 -13.24 -5.38 -15.44
C PHE A 489 -11.85 -5.48 -16.08
N ALA A 490 -11.24 -6.67 -16.08
CA ALA A 490 -9.98 -6.91 -16.79
C ALA A 490 -10.13 -6.64 -18.29
N LEU A 491 -11.23 -7.08 -18.89
CA LEU A 491 -11.53 -6.85 -20.31
C LEU A 491 -11.73 -5.36 -20.61
N ALA A 492 -12.48 -4.66 -19.77
CA ALA A 492 -12.70 -3.21 -19.88
C ALA A 492 -11.38 -2.43 -19.85
N ALA A 493 -10.46 -2.81 -18.97
CA ALA A 493 -9.14 -2.19 -18.88
C ALA A 493 -8.25 -2.50 -20.10
N LEU A 494 -8.36 -3.70 -20.67
CA LEU A 494 -7.58 -4.10 -21.84
C LEU A 494 -8.06 -3.46 -23.14
N LEU A 495 -9.37 -3.19 -23.29
CA LEU A 495 -9.99 -2.71 -24.53
C LEU A 495 -9.24 -1.58 -25.26
N PRO A 496 -8.78 -0.51 -24.60
CA PRO A 496 -8.04 0.57 -25.26
C PRO A 496 -6.68 0.14 -25.86
N THR A 497 -6.10 -0.94 -25.35
CA THR A 497 -4.78 -1.46 -25.78
C THR A 497 -4.87 -2.47 -26.93
N LEU A 498 -6.07 -2.86 -27.32
CA LEU A 498 -6.31 -3.93 -28.28
C LEU A 498 -6.48 -3.41 -29.72
N PRO A 499 -6.03 -4.15 -30.74
CA PRO A 499 -6.35 -3.88 -32.13
C PRO A 499 -7.87 -3.90 -32.40
N LEU A 500 -8.31 -3.14 -33.40
CA LEU A 500 -9.72 -3.01 -33.78
C LEU A 500 -10.44 -4.35 -33.99
N THR A 501 -9.77 -5.33 -34.60
CA THR A 501 -10.33 -6.67 -34.85
C THR A 501 -10.68 -7.41 -33.55
N THR A 502 -9.83 -7.34 -32.53
CA THR A 502 -10.09 -7.94 -31.23
C THR A 502 -11.16 -7.16 -30.47
N ARG A 503 -11.13 -5.81 -30.53
CA ARG A 503 -12.16 -4.96 -29.91
C ARG A 503 -13.56 -5.27 -30.45
N THR A 504 -13.71 -5.36 -31.78
CA THR A 504 -15.01 -5.69 -32.39
C THR A 504 -15.52 -7.08 -31.98
N THR A 505 -14.63 -8.06 -31.83
CA THR A 505 -14.99 -9.39 -31.31
C THR A 505 -15.46 -9.34 -29.86
N ILE A 506 -14.79 -8.54 -29.01
CA ILE A 506 -15.20 -8.29 -27.64
C ILE A 506 -16.57 -7.60 -27.59
N HIS A 507 -16.78 -6.53 -28.37
CA HIS A 507 -18.07 -5.83 -28.43
C HIS A 507 -19.22 -6.77 -28.77
N ARG A 508 -19.05 -7.60 -29.80
CA ARG A 508 -20.07 -8.57 -30.20
C ARG A 508 -20.34 -9.59 -29.10
N THR A 509 -19.30 -10.00 -28.36
CA THR A 509 -19.44 -10.91 -27.22
C THR A 509 -20.21 -10.26 -26.06
N LEU A 510 -19.87 -9.03 -25.69
CA LEU A 510 -20.59 -8.26 -24.66
C LEU A 510 -22.04 -8.04 -25.07
N LEU A 511 -22.30 -7.69 -26.33
CA LEU A 511 -23.64 -7.54 -26.88
C LEU A 511 -24.44 -8.84 -26.80
N ALA A 512 -23.83 -9.98 -27.17
CA ALA A 512 -24.47 -11.28 -27.07
C ALA A 512 -24.83 -11.65 -25.62
N LEU A 513 -23.96 -11.30 -24.65
CA LEU A 513 -24.24 -11.47 -23.22
C LEU A 513 -25.40 -10.58 -22.75
N LEU A 514 -25.42 -9.31 -23.15
CA LEU A 514 -26.51 -8.38 -22.83
C LEU A 514 -27.86 -8.84 -23.36
N LEU A 515 -27.88 -9.47 -24.53
CA LEU A 515 -29.11 -10.02 -25.12
C LEU A 515 -29.57 -11.33 -24.45
N HIS A 516 -28.64 -12.09 -23.87
CA HIS A 516 -28.92 -13.40 -23.30
C HIS A 516 -29.25 -13.36 -21.80
N LEU A 517 -28.50 -12.60 -21.00
CA LEU A 517 -28.64 -12.55 -19.53
C LEU A 517 -30.04 -12.14 -19.03
N PRO A 518 -30.77 -11.18 -19.65
CA PRO A 518 -32.14 -10.84 -19.21
C PRO A 518 -33.08 -12.04 -19.24
N ARG A 519 -32.85 -12.99 -20.15
CA ARG A 519 -33.69 -14.18 -20.31
C ARG A 519 -33.44 -15.23 -19.22
N THR A 520 -32.31 -15.15 -18.51
CA THR A 520 -31.94 -16.14 -17.47
C THR A 520 -32.36 -15.71 -16.06
N GLY A 521 -32.87 -14.48 -15.89
CA GLY A 521 -33.59 -14.04 -14.68
C GLY A 521 -32.76 -13.81 -13.41
N SER A 522 -31.45 -14.10 -13.39
CA SER A 522 -30.64 -14.12 -12.16
C SER A 522 -29.36 -13.25 -12.19
N ALA A 523 -29.20 -12.34 -13.15
CA ALA A 523 -27.91 -11.64 -13.38
C ALA A 523 -28.03 -10.11 -13.48
N GLY A 524 -29.03 -9.47 -12.86
CA GLY A 524 -29.29 -8.03 -13.02
C GLY A 524 -28.09 -7.11 -12.77
N ARG A 525 -27.34 -7.32 -11.67
CA ARG A 525 -26.13 -6.52 -11.37
C ARG A 525 -25.00 -6.74 -12.37
N PHE A 526 -24.75 -7.99 -12.76
CA PHE A 526 -23.72 -8.32 -13.73
C PHE A 526 -24.06 -7.78 -15.13
N ALA A 527 -25.33 -7.87 -15.54
CA ALA A 527 -25.80 -7.28 -16.79
C ALA A 527 -25.67 -5.75 -16.80
N GLN A 528 -25.97 -5.07 -15.69
CA GLN A 528 -25.75 -3.63 -15.54
C GLN A 528 -24.28 -3.27 -15.73
N GLU A 529 -23.37 -4.08 -15.17
CA GLU A 529 -21.94 -3.85 -15.31
C GLU A 529 -21.46 -4.08 -16.75
N ILE A 530 -21.97 -5.11 -17.43
CA ILE A 530 -21.71 -5.31 -18.86
C ILE A 530 -22.20 -4.11 -19.68
N SER A 531 -23.41 -3.62 -19.39
CA SER A 531 -23.98 -2.44 -20.07
C SER A 531 -23.09 -1.21 -19.87
N ARG A 532 -22.55 -1.03 -18.66
CA ARG A 532 -21.62 0.06 -18.36
C ARG A 532 -20.34 -0.04 -19.20
N VAL A 533 -19.69 -1.21 -19.21
CA VAL A 533 -18.47 -1.45 -20.00
C VAL A 533 -18.74 -1.28 -21.50
N TYR A 534 -19.86 -1.82 -21.99
CA TYR A 534 -20.27 -1.68 -23.38
C TYR A 534 -20.54 -0.23 -23.77
N ALA A 535 -21.23 0.53 -22.92
CA ALA A 535 -21.53 1.94 -23.17
C ALA A 535 -20.26 2.82 -23.23
N CYS A 536 -19.26 2.55 -22.38
CA CYS A 536 -17.98 3.26 -22.40
C CYS A 536 -17.23 3.10 -23.73
N THR A 537 -17.55 2.09 -24.52
CA THR A 537 -16.84 1.76 -25.76
C THR A 537 -17.55 2.20 -27.03
N LEU A 538 -18.77 2.75 -26.92
CA LEU A 538 -19.56 3.26 -28.05
C LEU A 538 -18.85 4.40 -28.80
N GLY A 539 -18.01 5.19 -28.12
CA GLY A 539 -17.31 6.32 -28.73
C GLY A 539 -16.30 5.93 -29.82
N ASP A 540 -15.86 4.67 -29.84
CA ASP A 540 -14.86 4.15 -30.77
C ASP A 540 -15.47 3.33 -31.92
N ALA A 541 -16.79 3.15 -31.92
CA ALA A 541 -17.49 2.32 -32.91
C ALA A 541 -17.67 3.06 -34.25
N SER A 542 -17.70 2.32 -35.35
CA SER A 542 -18.02 2.89 -36.65
C SER A 542 -19.48 3.36 -36.68
N SER A 543 -19.72 4.54 -37.24
CA SER A 543 -21.01 5.27 -37.24
C SER A 543 -22.24 4.43 -37.62
N GLY A 544 -22.07 3.37 -38.43
CA GLY A 544 -23.16 2.53 -38.92
C GLY A 544 -23.81 1.56 -37.91
N THR A 545 -23.16 1.21 -36.79
CA THR A 545 -23.73 0.23 -35.82
C THR A 545 -24.45 0.88 -34.65
N LEU A 546 -24.21 2.16 -34.38
CA LEU A 546 -24.59 2.87 -33.16
C LEU A 546 -26.08 2.73 -32.80
N GLY A 547 -26.98 2.75 -33.79
CA GLY A 547 -28.43 2.63 -33.57
C GLY A 547 -28.85 1.28 -32.97
N ILE A 548 -28.22 0.18 -33.38
CA ILE A 548 -28.49 -1.15 -32.81
C ILE A 548 -27.98 -1.21 -31.37
N GLU A 549 -26.80 -0.65 -31.13
CA GLU A 549 -26.13 -0.69 -29.83
C GLU A 549 -26.92 0.10 -28.77
N VAL A 550 -27.41 1.29 -29.14
CA VAL A 550 -28.30 2.12 -28.31
C VAL A 550 -29.61 1.40 -28.01
N GLN A 551 -30.23 0.75 -29.01
CA GLN A 551 -31.48 0.03 -28.81
C GLN A 551 -31.31 -1.14 -27.83
N VAL A 552 -30.20 -1.87 -27.88
CA VAL A 552 -29.95 -2.97 -26.95
C VAL A 552 -29.77 -2.46 -25.53
N LEU A 553 -29.04 -1.36 -25.33
CA LEU A 553 -28.89 -0.75 -24.00
C LEU A 553 -30.24 -0.31 -23.42
N LYS A 554 -31.11 0.30 -24.24
CA LYS A 554 -32.47 0.68 -23.84
C LYS A 554 -33.31 -0.53 -23.43
N ASN A 555 -33.26 -1.63 -24.19
CA ASN A 555 -33.99 -2.86 -23.88
C ASN A 555 -33.52 -3.49 -22.55
N VAL A 556 -32.23 -3.38 -22.21
CA VAL A 556 -31.68 -3.87 -20.93
C VAL A 556 -32.22 -3.04 -19.76
N GLU A 557 -32.30 -1.72 -19.91
CA GLU A 557 -32.88 -0.81 -18.91
C GLU A 557 -34.34 -1.17 -18.63
N GLU A 558 -35.14 -1.34 -19.68
CA GLU A 558 -36.56 -1.73 -19.58
C GLU A 558 -36.75 -3.12 -18.96
N SER A 559 -35.83 -4.06 -19.21
CA SER A 559 -35.96 -5.45 -18.73
C SER A 559 -35.67 -5.63 -17.24
N TYR A 560 -34.84 -4.76 -16.63
CA TYR A 560 -34.37 -4.96 -15.25
C TYR A 560 -34.94 -3.98 -14.23
N ASN A 561 -35.74 -2.98 -14.63
CA ASN A 561 -36.31 -1.97 -13.72
C ASN A 561 -35.26 -1.43 -12.72
N LEU A 562 -34.07 -1.10 -13.22
CA LEU A 562 -32.93 -0.75 -12.37
C LEU A 562 -33.19 0.58 -11.66
N PRO A 563 -32.89 0.70 -10.35
CA PRO A 563 -32.96 1.97 -9.65
C PRO A 563 -31.92 2.93 -10.23
N PHE A 564 -32.38 4.12 -10.63
CA PHE A 564 -31.51 5.18 -11.15
C PHE A 564 -30.54 5.64 -10.05
N ILE A 565 -29.24 5.43 -10.29
CA ILE A 565 -28.14 5.94 -9.47
C ILE A 565 -27.41 7.03 -10.29
N PRO A 566 -27.67 8.32 -10.00
CA PRO A 566 -27.06 9.43 -10.73
C PRO A 566 -25.53 9.31 -10.81
N GLY A 567 -24.98 9.41 -12.02
CA GLY A 567 -23.53 9.55 -12.25
C GLY A 567 -22.73 8.27 -12.48
N THR A 568 -23.29 7.09 -12.23
CA THR A 568 -22.61 5.79 -12.46
C THR A 568 -23.32 4.88 -13.47
N ASP A 569 -24.54 5.24 -13.86
CA ASP A 569 -25.34 4.44 -14.78
C ASP A 569 -24.94 4.62 -16.24
N HIS A 570 -24.98 3.50 -16.96
CA HIS A 570 -24.89 3.46 -18.43
C HIS A 570 -25.90 4.39 -19.10
N HIS A 571 -27.06 4.64 -18.48
CA HIS A 571 -28.05 5.64 -18.91
C HIS A 571 -27.45 7.04 -19.02
N HIS A 572 -26.62 7.47 -18.07
CA HIS A 572 -26.01 8.80 -18.13
C HIS A 572 -24.95 8.90 -19.25
N ILE A 573 -24.24 7.80 -19.54
CA ILE A 573 -23.33 7.72 -20.69
C ILE A 573 -24.14 7.82 -21.99
N LEU A 574 -25.19 7.00 -22.12
CA LEU A 574 -26.09 6.99 -23.27
C LEU A 574 -26.77 8.36 -23.48
N GLN A 575 -27.24 8.99 -22.41
CA GLN A 575 -27.87 10.30 -22.45
C GLN A 575 -26.90 11.38 -22.89
N ARG A 576 -25.62 11.31 -22.53
CA ARG A 576 -24.58 12.21 -23.05
C ARG A 576 -24.35 12.02 -24.55
N PHE A 577 -24.47 10.80 -25.07
CA PHE A 577 -24.38 10.52 -26.50
C PHE A 577 -25.64 10.97 -27.27
N LEU A 578 -26.83 10.72 -26.73
CA LEU A 578 -28.11 11.05 -27.37
C LEU A 578 -28.47 12.53 -27.25
N HIS A 579 -28.07 13.16 -26.16
CA HIS A 579 -28.32 14.56 -25.85
C HIS A 579 -27.01 15.23 -25.43
N PRO A 580 -26.09 15.47 -26.39
CA PRO A 580 -24.85 16.18 -26.10
C PRO A 580 -25.20 17.57 -25.57
N ARG A 581 -24.66 17.90 -24.38
CA ARG A 581 -24.90 19.20 -23.71
C ARG A 581 -24.15 20.36 -24.38
N ILE A 582 -23.36 20.04 -25.39
CA ILE A 582 -22.64 20.99 -26.24
C ILE A 582 -23.25 20.82 -27.64
N PRO A 583 -23.59 21.91 -28.34
CA PRO A 583 -24.12 21.81 -29.69
C PRO A 583 -23.16 20.98 -30.55
N PRO A 584 -23.65 19.93 -31.25
CA PRO A 584 -22.79 19.11 -32.09
C PRO A 584 -22.17 20.00 -33.17
N ASN A 585 -20.87 19.83 -33.42
CA ASN A 585 -20.20 20.52 -34.52
C ASN A 585 -20.94 20.15 -35.82
N SER A 586 -21.57 21.14 -36.46
CA SER A 586 -22.39 20.94 -37.66
C SER A 586 -21.60 20.51 -38.90
N LYS A 587 -20.27 20.47 -38.79
CA LYS A 587 -19.38 19.86 -39.77
C LYS A 587 -19.08 18.44 -39.30
N SER A 588 -19.72 17.45 -39.92
CA SER A 588 -19.22 16.08 -39.86
C SER A 588 -17.77 16.11 -40.30
N GLY A 589 -16.85 15.65 -39.45
CA GLY A 589 -15.46 15.47 -39.87
C GLY A 589 -15.41 14.62 -41.16
N PRO A 590 -14.36 14.78 -41.97
CA PRO A 590 -14.22 14.03 -43.21
C PRO A 590 -14.45 12.54 -42.94
N THR A 591 -15.31 11.91 -43.73
CA THR A 591 -15.53 10.47 -43.61
C THR A 591 -14.24 9.74 -43.99
N ILE A 592 -14.02 8.53 -43.46
CA ILE A 592 -12.83 7.72 -43.83
C ILE A 592 -12.75 7.49 -45.35
N ASP A 593 -13.89 7.51 -46.03
CA ASP A 593 -13.98 7.43 -47.49
C ASP A 593 -13.50 8.72 -48.20
N ASP A 594 -13.51 9.86 -47.51
CA ASP A 594 -12.99 11.16 -47.99
C ASP A 594 -11.47 11.29 -47.75
N ILE A 595 -10.82 10.33 -47.09
CA ILE A 595 -9.37 10.32 -46.89
C ILE A 595 -8.74 9.46 -48.00
N PRO A 596 -8.19 10.05 -49.07
CA PRO A 596 -7.56 9.27 -50.13
C PRO A 596 -6.36 8.49 -49.57
N LEU A 597 -6.51 7.15 -49.50
CA LEU A 597 -5.46 6.22 -49.03
C LEU A 597 -4.29 6.12 -50.01
N PHE A 598 -4.48 6.55 -51.26
CA PHE A 598 -3.45 6.56 -52.30
C PHE A 598 -3.39 7.97 -52.89
N TRP A 599 -2.34 8.70 -52.53
CA TRP A 599 -1.98 9.94 -53.18
C TRP A 599 -1.31 9.56 -54.50
N LYS A 600 -1.94 9.86 -55.64
CA LYS A 600 -1.23 9.83 -56.92
C LYS A 600 -0.24 11.00 -56.90
N GLU A 601 1.04 10.68 -56.94
CA GLU A 601 2.15 11.61 -56.77
C GLU A 601 2.27 12.65 -57.90
N ASP A 602 1.50 12.51 -58.99
CA ASP A 602 1.72 13.26 -60.22
C ASP A 602 0.73 14.41 -60.49
N ASP A 603 -0.38 14.53 -59.75
CA ASP A 603 -1.32 15.65 -59.89
C ASP A 603 -1.62 16.24 -58.49
N GLU A 604 -0.80 17.21 -58.05
CA GLU A 604 -1.10 18.05 -56.89
C GLU A 604 -2.29 18.97 -57.21
N ASP A 605 -3.50 18.43 -57.14
CA ASP A 605 -4.74 19.20 -57.23
C ASP A 605 -4.87 20.15 -56.03
N GLU A 606 -5.24 21.40 -56.30
CA GLU A 606 -5.54 22.47 -55.33
C GLU A 606 -6.50 22.00 -54.20
N GLU A 607 -7.34 21.00 -54.47
CA GLU A 607 -8.26 20.38 -53.51
C GLU A 607 -7.53 19.66 -52.36
N ALA A 608 -6.39 19.02 -52.63
CA ALA A 608 -5.56 18.39 -51.59
C ALA A 608 -4.89 19.45 -50.69
N LYS A 609 -4.60 20.63 -51.25
CA LYS A 609 -4.02 21.77 -50.54
C LYS A 609 -5.06 22.44 -49.64
N GLU A 610 -6.28 22.63 -50.16
CA GLU A 610 -7.42 23.15 -49.42
C GLU A 610 -7.83 22.19 -48.28
N PHE A 611 -7.83 20.88 -48.52
CA PHE A 611 -8.10 19.88 -47.47
C PHE A 611 -7.07 19.92 -46.33
N ARG A 612 -5.76 20.03 -46.66
CA ARG A 612 -4.69 20.13 -45.64
C ARG A 612 -4.80 21.41 -44.82
N GLN A 613 -5.16 22.53 -45.46
CA GLN A 613 -5.37 23.81 -44.78
C GLN A 613 -6.61 23.76 -43.86
N THR A 614 -7.68 23.09 -44.29
CA THR A 614 -8.92 22.98 -43.53
C THR A 614 -8.80 22.00 -42.36
N ALA A 615 -7.95 20.98 -42.48
CA ALA A 615 -7.72 19.96 -41.46
C ALA A 615 -6.58 20.29 -40.47
N GLU A 616 -5.92 21.45 -40.60
CA GLU A 616 -4.76 21.88 -39.78
C GLU A 616 -3.62 20.83 -39.73
N ILE A 617 -3.45 20.04 -40.80
CA ILE A 617 -2.41 19.00 -40.87
C ILE A 617 -1.10 19.65 -41.34
N LEU A 618 -0.22 19.98 -40.39
CA LEU A 618 1.10 20.54 -40.66
C LEU A 618 1.97 19.57 -41.47
N THR A 619 2.54 20.03 -42.59
CA THR A 619 3.49 19.24 -43.36
C THR A 619 4.88 19.24 -42.73
N ALA A 620 5.67 18.17 -42.92
CA ALA A 620 7.06 18.09 -42.44
C ALA A 620 7.95 19.26 -42.91
N LYS A 621 7.59 19.88 -44.05
CA LYS A 621 8.25 21.07 -44.61
C LYS A 621 7.90 22.35 -43.85
N GLU A 622 6.68 22.48 -43.34
CA GLU A 622 6.23 23.62 -42.51
C GLU A 622 6.74 23.51 -41.07
N ILE A 623 6.81 22.30 -40.51
CA ILE A 623 7.44 22.04 -39.20
C ILE A 623 8.93 22.38 -39.24
N SER A 624 9.58 22.22 -40.40
CA SER A 624 10.98 22.63 -40.61
C SER A 624 11.15 24.14 -40.86
N ALA A 625 10.09 24.85 -41.22
CA ALA A 625 10.11 26.30 -41.47
C ALA A 625 9.72 27.14 -40.25
N SER A 626 9.07 26.54 -39.25
CA SER A 626 8.74 27.17 -37.97
C SER A 626 9.84 26.94 -36.94
N THR A 627 11.00 27.59 -37.12
CA THR A 627 11.96 27.84 -36.04
C THR A 627 11.52 29.10 -35.29
N PRO A 628 11.43 29.12 -33.94
CA PRO A 628 10.94 30.29 -33.24
C PRO A 628 11.98 31.42 -33.26
N PHE A 629 11.55 32.59 -33.74
CA PHE A 629 12.22 33.87 -33.49
C PHE A 629 12.28 34.13 -31.97
N LEU A 630 13.47 34.01 -31.40
CA LEU A 630 13.85 34.64 -30.13
C LEU A 630 14.94 35.66 -30.44
N SER A 631 14.58 36.94 -30.33
CA SER A 631 15.48 38.07 -30.47
C SER A 631 16.27 38.34 -29.18
N GLN A 632 17.60 38.38 -29.35
CA GLN A 632 18.61 39.25 -28.70
C GLN A 632 18.83 39.21 -27.18
N ALA A 633 20.06 38.82 -26.78
CA ALA A 633 21.09 39.76 -26.31
C ALA A 633 22.52 39.17 -26.25
N SER A 634 23.48 39.96 -26.78
CA SER A 634 24.90 40.13 -26.36
C SER A 634 26.01 39.14 -26.77
N SER A 635 26.91 39.68 -27.60
CA SER A 635 28.39 39.51 -27.70
C SER A 635 28.98 38.09 -27.81
N GLY A 636 29.88 37.74 -28.73
CA GLY A 636 30.84 38.49 -29.53
C GLY A 636 32.05 37.54 -29.71
N GLY A 637 32.70 37.55 -30.87
CA GLY A 637 33.94 36.79 -31.10
C GLY A 637 34.05 36.22 -32.50
N ASP A 638 34.85 36.89 -33.32
CA ASP A 638 35.36 36.50 -34.62
C ASP A 638 35.87 35.04 -34.66
N HIS A 639 35.68 34.35 -35.79
CA HIS A 639 36.79 33.92 -36.64
C HIS A 639 36.31 33.29 -37.95
N ALA A 640 37.06 33.60 -38.99
CA ALA A 640 36.79 33.34 -40.38
C ALA A 640 37.28 31.97 -40.88
N MET A 641 36.77 31.65 -42.07
CA MET A 641 37.39 30.92 -43.18
C MET A 641 37.09 29.42 -43.40
N LYS A 642 36.62 29.21 -44.64
CA LYS A 642 36.96 28.18 -45.63
C LYS A 642 36.14 26.88 -45.68
N ASP A 643 35.15 26.90 -46.58
CA ASP A 643 35.22 26.40 -47.97
C ASP A 643 35.48 24.90 -48.23
N LEU A 644 34.74 24.42 -49.24
CA LEU A 644 34.84 23.21 -50.07
C LEU A 644 34.37 21.85 -49.53
N GLY A 645 33.49 21.21 -50.33
CA GLY A 645 33.60 19.76 -50.55
C GLY A 645 32.32 19.00 -50.87
N GLU A 646 31.87 19.09 -52.12
CA GLU A 646 30.80 18.32 -52.74
C GLU A 646 31.13 16.82 -53.00
N ILE A 647 30.08 15.99 -52.99
CA ILE A 647 29.79 14.82 -53.86
C ILE A 647 30.26 13.39 -53.45
N PRO A 648 29.45 12.35 -53.78
CA PRO A 648 29.23 11.12 -52.99
C PRO A 648 29.70 9.83 -53.74
N PRO A 649 28.89 8.75 -53.84
CA PRO A 649 28.78 7.59 -52.95
C PRO A 649 29.34 6.29 -53.59
N LYS A 650 29.47 5.19 -52.83
CA LYS A 650 29.34 3.82 -53.39
C LYS A 650 29.30 2.70 -52.33
N MET A 651 28.12 2.06 -52.28
CA MET A 651 27.85 0.63 -52.44
C MET A 651 29.02 -0.37 -52.29
N GLY A 652 28.84 -1.38 -51.43
CA GLY A 652 29.70 -2.57 -51.36
C GLY A 652 29.13 -3.67 -50.45
N GLN A 653 28.72 -4.77 -51.08
CA GLN A 653 28.22 -6.03 -50.52
C GLN A 653 29.29 -6.89 -49.82
N ASN A 654 28.80 -7.86 -49.02
CA ASN A 654 29.44 -9.13 -48.58
C ASN A 654 30.62 -9.00 -47.61
N GLY A 655 30.84 -9.84 -46.59
CA GLY A 655 30.26 -11.09 -46.14
C GLY A 655 31.27 -11.75 -45.17
N VAL A 656 30.80 -12.74 -44.41
CA VAL A 656 31.59 -13.82 -43.77
C VAL A 656 32.42 -13.51 -42.51
N ALA A 657 32.05 -14.23 -41.44
CA ALA A 657 32.81 -14.79 -40.32
C ALA A 657 34.04 -14.05 -39.73
N ASN A 658 34.03 -13.84 -38.42
CA ASN A 658 34.97 -14.54 -37.53
C ASN A 658 34.67 -14.31 -36.04
N GLY A 659 35.08 -15.31 -35.26
CA GLY A 659 34.90 -15.39 -33.81
C GLY A 659 35.71 -14.39 -33.01
N VAL A 660 35.32 -14.26 -31.74
CA VAL A 660 36.02 -13.47 -30.74
C VAL A 660 36.19 -14.33 -29.48
N SER A 661 37.39 -14.89 -29.37
CA SER A 661 38.34 -14.71 -28.28
C SER A 661 37.79 -14.53 -26.85
N MET A 662 37.97 -15.58 -26.04
CA MET A 662 38.04 -15.54 -24.57
C MET A 662 39.36 -14.88 -24.11
N PRO A 663 39.35 -14.03 -23.07
CA PRO A 663 40.54 -13.75 -22.28
C PRO A 663 40.57 -14.62 -21.01
N GLN A 664 41.69 -15.31 -20.86
CA GLN A 664 42.12 -16.16 -19.76
C GLN A 664 42.54 -15.30 -18.56
N ALA A 665 41.97 -15.54 -17.38
CA ALA A 665 42.33 -14.84 -16.14
C ALA A 665 43.33 -15.66 -15.30
N PHE A 666 44.31 -14.93 -14.76
CA PHE A 666 45.45 -15.40 -14.00
C PHE A 666 45.06 -16.10 -12.69
N ALA A 667 45.79 -17.18 -12.39
CA ALA A 667 45.79 -17.84 -11.10
C ALA A 667 46.55 -16.99 -10.07
N THR A 668 45.99 -16.81 -8.88
CA THR A 668 46.72 -16.33 -7.71
C THR A 668 46.37 -17.22 -6.51
N THR A 669 47.41 -17.87 -6.01
CA THR A 669 47.49 -18.67 -4.78
C THR A 669 47.28 -17.80 -3.55
N PRO A 670 46.64 -18.31 -2.48
CA PRO A 670 46.85 -17.77 -1.14
C PRO A 670 47.55 -18.78 -0.21
N ALA A 671 48.48 -18.25 0.59
CA ALA A 671 49.13 -18.91 1.73
C ALA A 671 48.52 -18.37 3.06
N PRO A 672 48.91 -18.88 4.24
CA PRO A 672 48.00 -19.51 5.21
C PRO A 672 47.50 -18.56 6.32
N GLN A 673 46.30 -18.81 6.84
CA GLN A 673 45.76 -18.12 8.01
C GLN A 673 46.04 -18.85 9.31
N SER A 674 46.41 -18.05 10.30
CA SER A 674 46.79 -18.37 11.68
C SER A 674 45.59 -18.75 12.55
N THR A 675 45.84 -19.71 13.44
CA THR A 675 44.96 -20.33 14.41
C THR A 675 44.79 -19.45 15.67
N PHE A 676 43.55 -19.19 16.11
CA PHE A 676 43.23 -18.94 17.52
C PHE A 676 41.88 -19.54 17.89
N GLN A 677 41.92 -20.58 18.73
CA GLN A 677 40.80 -21.22 19.42
C GLN A 677 40.67 -20.64 20.84
N PRO A 678 39.45 -20.48 21.38
CA PRO A 678 39.22 -20.54 22.82
C PRO A 678 38.56 -21.87 23.20
N ALA A 679 39.11 -22.47 24.26
CA ALA A 679 38.75 -23.76 24.82
C ALA A 679 37.35 -23.80 25.47
N ALA A 680 36.65 -24.91 25.27
CA ALA A 680 35.51 -25.35 26.08
C ALA A 680 35.99 -26.35 27.15
N PRO A 681 35.44 -26.33 28.39
CA PRO A 681 35.65 -27.39 29.37
C PRO A 681 34.63 -28.54 29.25
N PRO A 682 34.95 -29.72 29.81
CA PRO A 682 34.46 -31.00 29.30
C PRO A 682 33.21 -31.55 29.99
N ILE A 683 32.53 -32.42 29.23
CA ILE A 683 31.42 -33.30 29.59
C ILE A 683 31.89 -34.39 30.56
N THR A 684 31.05 -34.74 31.55
CA THR A 684 31.03 -36.08 32.17
C THR A 684 29.60 -36.65 32.19
N PRO A 685 29.43 -37.99 32.14
CA PRO A 685 28.18 -38.65 31.74
C PRO A 685 27.48 -39.45 32.87
N GLY A 686 26.20 -39.77 32.62
CA GLY A 686 25.42 -40.79 33.35
C GLY A 686 24.25 -40.23 34.16
N THR A 687 23.15 -40.92 34.45
CA THR A 687 22.60 -42.23 34.08
C THR A 687 21.12 -42.19 34.56
N SER A 688 20.20 -42.85 33.84
CA SER A 688 18.99 -43.58 34.32
C SER A 688 18.06 -43.05 35.43
N MET A 689 16.73 -43.08 35.12
CA MET A 689 15.57 -43.45 35.98
C MET A 689 15.38 -42.65 37.30
N GLU A 690 14.19 -42.28 37.80
CA GLU A 690 12.99 -43.06 38.10
C GLU A 690 11.96 -42.10 38.77
N THR A 691 10.67 -42.33 38.53
CA THR A 691 9.48 -42.17 39.42
C THR A 691 9.31 -40.99 40.42
N ASN A 692 8.13 -40.34 40.31
CA ASN A 692 7.22 -39.75 41.34
C ASN A 692 7.44 -40.21 42.82
N PRO A 693 7.03 -39.47 43.89
CA PRO A 693 5.73 -38.75 44.02
C PRO A 693 5.64 -37.49 44.96
N VAL A 694 4.47 -36.83 44.88
CA VAL A 694 3.66 -36.03 45.89
C VAL A 694 3.75 -36.60 47.34
N PRO A 695 3.51 -35.91 48.52
CA PRO A 695 2.67 -34.74 48.94
C PRO A 695 3.33 -33.83 50.07
N PRO A 696 2.67 -33.17 51.07
CA PRO A 696 1.33 -32.52 51.23
C PRO A 696 1.33 -31.06 51.81
N VAL A 697 0.23 -30.33 51.55
CA VAL A 697 -0.69 -29.57 52.43
C VAL A 697 -0.22 -28.92 53.78
N ALA A 698 -0.32 -27.57 53.83
CA ALA A 698 -0.73 -26.62 54.91
C ALA A 698 0.12 -26.49 56.22
N PRO A 699 0.00 -25.40 57.05
CA PRO A 699 -1.03 -24.36 57.10
C PRO A 699 -0.58 -22.89 57.38
N LEU A 700 -1.60 -22.03 57.42
CA LEU A 700 -1.72 -20.64 57.92
C LEU A 700 -0.64 -20.13 58.88
N SER A 701 -0.26 -18.85 58.70
CA SER A 701 0.28 -18.01 59.77
C SER A 701 -0.25 -16.59 59.69
N THR A 702 -1.03 -16.26 60.70
CA THR A 702 -1.51 -14.95 61.15
C THR A 702 -0.36 -14.15 61.76
N SER A 703 -0.16 -12.89 61.37
CA SER A 703 0.50 -11.84 62.19
C SER A 703 0.39 -10.49 61.47
N LEU A 704 -0.38 -9.54 61.99
CA LEU A 704 -0.03 -8.54 63.01
C LEU A 704 0.51 -7.24 62.39
N ARG A 705 -0.41 -6.27 62.33
CA ARG A 705 -0.26 -4.86 62.74
C ARG A 705 1.17 -4.40 63.03
N THR A 706 1.65 -3.45 62.21
CA THR A 706 2.68 -2.49 62.61
C THR A 706 2.20 -1.09 62.26
N THR A 707 2.16 -0.24 63.28
CA THR A 707 1.73 1.16 63.29
C THR A 707 2.93 2.11 63.13
N SER A 708 2.66 3.26 62.50
CA SER A 708 3.36 4.57 62.59
C SER A 708 4.67 4.78 61.78
N PRO A 709 5.11 6.04 61.50
CA PRO A 709 4.52 7.35 61.85
C PRO A 709 4.47 8.43 60.73
N ILE A 710 3.77 9.50 61.07
CA ILE A 710 3.64 10.84 60.45
C ILE A 710 5.00 11.59 60.41
N PRO A 711 5.28 12.42 59.38
CA PRO A 711 5.54 13.85 59.59
C PRO A 711 4.93 14.75 58.47
N ALA A 712 4.13 15.76 58.80
CA ALA A 712 4.49 17.15 59.12
C ALA A 712 4.43 18.09 57.89
N GLU A 713 3.50 19.03 58.00
CA GLU A 713 3.18 20.19 57.16
C GLU A 713 4.25 21.29 57.32
N PRO A 714 4.43 22.17 56.31
CA PRO A 714 4.32 23.59 56.67
C PRO A 714 3.58 24.47 55.67
N THR A 715 3.03 25.51 56.29
CA THR A 715 2.11 26.56 55.87
C THR A 715 2.72 27.66 54.98
N ALA A 716 1.94 28.04 53.97
CA ALA A 716 1.70 29.35 53.31
C ALA A 716 2.77 30.46 53.21
N ALA A 717 2.90 31.03 52.00
CA ALA A 717 2.85 32.49 51.75
C ALA A 717 2.54 32.83 50.27
N ILE A 718 1.56 33.72 50.07
CA ILE A 718 1.19 34.55 48.88
C ILE A 718 1.27 36.01 49.43
N PRO A 719 1.61 37.11 48.71
CA PRO A 719 1.04 37.60 47.43
C PRO A 719 2.08 38.37 46.54
N ALA A 720 1.81 39.08 45.43
CA ALA A 720 0.64 39.63 44.74
C ALA A 720 1.03 40.07 43.30
N SER A 721 0.04 40.14 42.39
CA SER A 721 -0.17 41.17 41.32
C SER A 721 0.85 41.33 40.17
N SER A 722 0.57 41.81 38.95
CA SER A 722 -0.58 42.07 38.06
C SER A 722 -0.01 42.86 36.84
N LEU A 723 -0.72 42.90 35.70
CA LEU A 723 -0.46 43.70 34.45
C LEU A 723 0.40 42.94 33.41
N PHE A 724 0.02 42.71 32.15
CA PHE A 724 -0.65 43.60 31.19
C PHE A 724 -1.60 42.89 30.21
N HIS A 725 -2.49 43.73 29.67
CA HIS A 725 -3.51 43.51 28.65
C HIS A 725 -2.99 43.23 27.22
N SER A 726 -3.77 42.41 26.51
CA SER A 726 -4.33 42.64 25.16
C SER A 726 -3.39 42.91 23.98
N SER A 727 -3.34 41.97 23.03
CA SER A 727 -3.23 42.30 21.61
C SER A 727 -4.19 41.46 20.77
N LYS A 728 -4.94 42.19 19.94
CA LYS A 728 -6.03 41.74 19.08
C LYS A 728 -5.51 40.95 17.88
N VAL A 729 -6.33 39.96 17.52
CA VAL A 729 -6.49 39.32 16.22
C VAL A 729 -6.42 40.32 15.07
N ARG A 730 -5.65 39.99 14.02
CA ARG A 730 -5.70 40.66 12.71
C ARG A 730 -6.32 39.70 11.69
N ASN A 731 -7.57 40.00 11.34
CA ASN A 731 -8.30 39.41 10.22
C ASN A 731 -7.99 40.22 8.96
N ILE A 732 -7.91 39.53 7.83
CA ILE A 732 -7.59 40.05 6.50
C ILE A 732 -8.88 40.47 5.77
N ASP A 733 -8.73 41.44 4.86
CA ASP A 733 -9.66 41.96 3.84
C ASP A 733 -10.63 43.09 4.22
N GLN A 734 -10.28 44.33 3.85
CA GLN A 734 -10.97 45.07 2.79
C GLN A 734 -10.28 46.40 2.45
N ALA A 735 -10.35 46.74 1.16
CA ALA A 735 -9.69 47.86 0.49
C ALA A 735 -10.31 49.23 0.80
N SER A 736 -9.47 50.28 0.82
CA SER A 736 -9.52 51.43 -0.12
C SER A 736 -8.84 52.70 0.43
N THR A 737 -8.05 53.32 -0.46
CA THR A 737 -7.75 54.76 -0.63
C THR A 737 -6.96 55.57 0.41
N SER A 738 -5.81 56.10 -0.07
CA SER A 738 -5.28 57.48 0.04
C SER A 738 -5.09 58.07 1.45
N THR A 739 -3.95 58.60 1.90
CA THR A 739 -3.09 59.65 1.29
C THR A 739 -1.84 59.80 2.18
N ALA A 740 -0.68 60.14 1.61
CA ALA A 740 0.60 60.42 2.29
C ALA A 740 0.61 61.83 2.96
N PRO A 741 1.74 62.42 3.42
CA PRO A 741 3.05 61.94 3.92
C PRO A 741 3.46 62.62 5.27
N ILE A 742 4.73 62.47 5.71
CA ILE A 742 5.64 63.42 6.43
C ILE A 742 6.38 62.73 7.61
N VAL A 743 7.66 62.36 7.48
CA VAL A 743 8.96 63.08 7.67
C VAL A 743 9.59 62.89 9.07
N ASP A 744 10.84 62.43 9.03
CA ASP A 744 12.03 62.61 9.89
C ASP A 744 12.27 62.00 11.28
N HIS A 745 13.45 61.37 11.31
CA HIS A 745 14.57 61.45 12.26
C HIS A 745 14.25 61.53 13.77
N SER A 746 14.81 60.60 14.56
CA SER A 746 16.15 60.81 15.13
C SER A 746 16.59 59.65 16.02
N LEU A 747 17.91 59.54 16.09
CA LEU A 747 18.74 58.69 16.93
C LEU A 747 18.40 58.84 18.42
N LEU A 748 18.60 57.78 19.21
CA LEU A 748 19.26 57.83 20.51
C LEU A 748 19.53 56.41 21.04
N ASN A 749 20.82 56.10 21.17
CA ASN A 749 21.43 55.15 22.11
C ASN A 749 20.85 55.35 23.53
N PRO A 750 20.85 54.35 24.45
CA PRO A 750 22.13 53.91 25.03
C PRO A 750 22.22 52.47 25.60
N SER A 751 23.47 52.16 25.97
CA SER A 751 23.95 51.36 27.11
C SER A 751 23.82 49.84 27.08
N MET A 752 24.98 49.23 26.75
CA MET A 752 25.47 47.94 27.24
C MET A 752 25.41 47.87 28.78
N PRO A 753 25.29 46.65 29.32
CA PRO A 753 26.37 46.20 30.20
C PRO A 753 26.97 44.87 29.75
N ASP A 754 28.27 44.80 29.97
CA ASP A 754 29.16 43.66 29.91
C ASP A 754 28.61 42.46 30.71
N ASP A 755 28.74 41.26 30.17
CA ASP A 755 29.06 40.09 30.99
C ASP A 755 29.81 39.07 30.13
N ASP A 756 31.03 38.81 30.59
CA ASP A 756 32.04 37.90 30.09
C ASP A 756 31.60 36.43 30.26
N ASP A 757 31.67 35.64 29.19
CA ASP A 757 31.82 34.17 29.27
C ASP A 757 32.53 33.68 27.99
N ASP A 758 33.82 34.00 27.90
CA ASP A 758 34.76 33.43 26.92
C ASP A 758 35.13 32.00 27.33
N GLU A 759 34.41 31.00 26.83
CA GLU A 759 34.88 29.61 26.84
C GLU A 759 35.93 29.39 25.72
N PRO A 760 37.12 28.85 26.03
CA PRO A 760 38.20 28.69 25.06
C PRO A 760 37.90 27.58 24.04
N MET A 761 37.87 27.99 22.78
CA MET A 761 37.69 27.12 21.61
C MET A 761 38.86 26.12 21.49
N PRO A 762 38.61 24.81 21.25
CA PRO A 762 39.68 23.83 21.13
C PRO A 762 40.54 24.08 19.89
N GLN A 763 41.87 24.07 20.09
CA GLN A 763 42.86 24.25 19.02
C GLN A 763 42.81 23.08 18.03
N ILE A 764 42.54 23.40 16.77
CA ILE A 764 42.63 22.48 15.64
C ILE A 764 44.10 22.36 15.26
N ASN A 765 44.68 21.19 15.47
CA ASN A 765 46.03 20.86 15.03
C ASN A 765 46.01 20.64 13.51
N LEU A 766 46.69 21.52 12.77
CA LEU A 766 46.72 21.58 11.29
C LEU A 766 48.04 21.10 10.68
N ASP A 767 48.86 20.39 11.45
CA ASP A 767 50.09 19.79 10.94
C ASP A 767 49.83 18.33 10.57
N SER A 768 49.62 18.07 9.28
CA SER A 768 50.16 16.90 8.55
C SER A 768 49.39 16.67 7.25
N ASP A 769 49.80 17.36 6.18
CA ASP A 769 49.85 16.75 4.84
C ASP A 769 50.86 17.53 3.99
N THR A 770 52.13 17.14 4.12
CA THR A 770 53.16 17.44 3.11
C THR A 770 53.49 16.15 2.40
N ASP A 771 53.07 16.10 1.15
CA ASP A 771 53.59 15.22 0.11
C ASP A 771 55.12 15.33 0.05
N ASP A 772 55.82 14.20 0.08
CA ASP A 772 57.18 14.11 -0.42
C ASP A 772 57.26 12.98 -1.45
N GLU A 773 57.62 13.39 -2.66
CA GLU A 773 58.06 12.55 -3.77
C GLU A 773 59.33 11.79 -3.41
N THR A 774 59.37 10.48 -3.69
CA THR A 774 60.52 9.78 -4.33
C THR A 774 60.15 8.37 -4.77
#